data_AF-A0A7W1FNA2-F1
#
_entry.id   AF-A0A7W1FNA2-F1
#
_cell.length_a   1.000
_cell.length_b   1.000
_cell.length_c   1.000
_cell.angle_alpha   90.00
_cell.angle_beta   90.00
_cell.angle_gamma   90.00
#
_symmetry.space_group_name_H-M   'P 1'
#
loop_
_entity.id
_entity.type
_entity.pdbx_description
1 polymer ?
#
loop_
_entity_poly.entity_id
_entity_poly.type
_entity_poly.pdbx_seq_one_letter_code
_entity_poly.pdbx_strand_id
1 'polypeptide(L)'
;MQSLIPNVPLPMSRAEMQEWWGWDELDILLVNGDAYVDHPSFGIALIGRSLVDAGFRTGIVAQPQCDDDFLVMGRPALFVGVSAGNIDSMLNHFTAARRPRRQDHYSPGGKAGLRPDRASIVYTNTVRKLLKGVPVVLGGVEASLRRLAHWDHWSNTFRRSILADSKADLLGFGMAEQQILEIAHRLRAGEAIKDLNDIRGTCWMANSREAIPDPWARGKVETPSFEEISTDTAKFAEGERVHFLEQDPQRGRVVVQPTGARFVVQNPPAPSLDETALDRIYGLPYTRREHPAYVAGVPALETVKATIVTHRGCVANCNFCSIVYHQGKEIQNRSVDSVVKEAERIATLPGFNGTISDVGGPSANMFRMKCGKMRKFGSCVHRDCLLPTPCPSLESGADENITALRRIRGIKGVKHVFIQSGIRYDLALRDGDAYIDEVARYHVSGIMKVAPESTDDRVLALMNKPSFDTFKKFKKRFQLASKKAGRRQFMTEYLIAGHPGSSLNTMVDTASALRDEDMQPDQVQEFIPIPMTISTAMYVSGLDPFTMQPIEVSRGDRERRMQKALIHSQKPDNRKLVIEALQKTGRMDLADKLLHGAVGSGNHLDDRAKRGGYVGPAYMAGGSLDQVIDEDEAKLDEHDGHFPEPGVENVQLACGTKVPKHLAEAAKKGGFNASWKGKKNTATIKPHQGRNPPRR
;
A
#
# COMPACT_ATOMS: atom_id res chain seq x y z
N MET A 1 4.71 9.23 -29.35
CA MET A 1 3.67 9.38 -30.39
C MET A 1 2.69 10.48 -30.01
N GLN A 2 2.12 11.19 -30.98
CA GLN A 2 1.12 12.25 -30.73
C GLN A 2 -0.29 11.73 -31.02
N SER A 3 -1.26 12.14 -30.21
CA SER A 3 -2.68 11.88 -30.44
C SER A 3 -3.23 12.77 -31.56
N LEU A 4 -4.28 12.32 -32.24
CA LEU A 4 -5.02 13.10 -33.24
C LEU A 4 -5.81 14.25 -32.61
N ILE A 5 -6.18 14.09 -31.33
CA ILE A 5 -6.95 15.05 -30.54
C ILE A 5 -6.09 15.51 -29.34
N PRO A 6 -6.05 16.81 -29.01
CA PRO A 6 -5.30 17.29 -27.86
C PRO A 6 -5.93 16.84 -26.54
N ASN A 7 -5.09 16.60 -25.52
CA ASN A 7 -5.51 16.32 -24.15
C ASN A 7 -6.48 15.13 -23.98
N VAL A 8 -6.25 14.04 -24.73
CA VAL A 8 -6.98 12.77 -24.59
C VAL A 8 -6.20 11.75 -23.75
N PRO A 9 -6.90 10.89 -22.99
CA PRO A 9 -6.25 9.76 -22.30
C PRO A 9 -5.83 8.67 -23.30
N LEU A 10 -5.14 7.63 -22.82
CA LEU A 10 -4.86 6.43 -23.60
C LEU A 10 -6.17 5.68 -23.93
N PRO A 11 -6.24 4.93 -25.03
CA PRO A 11 -7.49 4.29 -25.42
C PRO A 11 -7.83 3.11 -24.50
N MET A 12 -9.13 2.94 -24.23
CA MET A 12 -9.72 1.75 -23.60
C MET A 12 -10.55 0.90 -24.57
N SER A 13 -10.79 1.38 -25.80
CA SER A 13 -11.56 0.70 -26.82
C SER A 13 -10.97 0.88 -28.22
N ARG A 14 -11.40 0.03 -29.17
CA ARG A 14 -10.98 0.12 -30.58
C ARG A 14 -11.40 1.43 -31.25
N ALA A 15 -12.58 1.96 -30.92
CA ALA A 15 -13.03 3.26 -31.44
C ALA A 15 -12.06 4.37 -31.02
N GLU A 16 -11.68 4.40 -29.75
CA GLU A 16 -10.75 5.39 -29.21
C GLU A 16 -9.33 5.24 -29.79
N MET A 17 -8.88 4.02 -30.06
CA MET A 17 -7.62 3.79 -30.78
C MET A 17 -7.62 4.49 -32.13
N GLN A 18 -8.70 4.36 -32.90
CA GLN A 18 -8.82 4.94 -34.24
C GLN A 18 -9.08 6.45 -34.20
N GLU A 19 -10.08 6.87 -33.42
CA GLU A 19 -10.55 8.26 -33.38
C GLU A 19 -9.59 9.21 -32.65
N TRP A 20 -8.98 8.77 -31.54
CA TRP A 20 -8.13 9.64 -30.73
C TRP A 20 -6.65 9.51 -31.08
N TRP A 21 -6.22 8.34 -31.54
CA TRP A 21 -4.80 8.02 -31.72
C TRP A 21 -4.42 7.59 -33.14
N GLY A 22 -5.38 7.26 -34.00
CA GLY A 22 -5.12 6.79 -35.36
C GLY A 22 -4.42 5.42 -35.41
N TRP A 23 -4.66 4.56 -34.42
CA TRP A 23 -4.05 3.24 -34.31
C TRP A 23 -5.01 2.12 -34.72
N ASP A 24 -4.57 1.25 -35.62
CA ASP A 24 -5.33 0.06 -36.03
C ASP A 24 -5.08 -1.17 -35.13
N GLU A 25 -3.93 -1.18 -34.48
CA GLU A 25 -3.45 -2.24 -33.57
C GLU A 25 -2.62 -1.65 -32.43
N LEU A 26 -2.45 -2.43 -31.36
CA LEU A 26 -1.59 -2.09 -30.24
C LEU A 26 -0.28 -2.88 -30.31
N ASP A 27 0.81 -2.25 -29.89
CA ASP A 27 2.05 -2.98 -29.58
C ASP A 27 1.92 -3.65 -28.20
N ILE A 28 1.30 -2.96 -27.25
CA ILE A 28 1.21 -3.39 -25.85
C ILE A 28 -0.21 -3.16 -25.33
N LEU A 29 -0.76 -4.19 -24.68
CA LEU A 29 -2.04 -4.10 -23.97
C LEU A 29 -1.77 -4.12 -22.47
N LEU A 30 -2.28 -3.15 -21.73
CA LEU A 30 -2.19 -3.12 -20.27
C LEU A 30 -3.52 -3.53 -19.65
N VAL A 31 -3.52 -4.55 -18.78
CA VAL A 31 -4.70 -4.98 -18.01
C VAL A 31 -4.54 -4.56 -16.56
N ASN A 32 -5.53 -3.87 -16.01
CA ASN A 32 -5.44 -3.22 -14.71
C ASN A 32 -6.64 -3.51 -13.80
N GLY A 33 -6.39 -3.61 -12.49
CA GLY A 33 -7.42 -3.83 -11.46
C GLY A 33 -8.11 -2.56 -10.92
N ASP A 34 -7.61 -1.37 -11.24
CA ASP A 34 -8.30 -0.09 -10.96
C ASP A 34 -9.03 0.42 -12.22
N ALA A 35 -9.99 1.31 -12.01
CA ALA A 35 -10.46 2.23 -13.04
C ALA A 35 -9.29 3.03 -13.64
N TYR A 36 -9.37 3.35 -14.94
CA TYR A 36 -8.35 4.15 -15.59
C TYR A 36 -8.51 5.65 -15.26
N VAL A 37 -7.61 6.14 -14.41
CA VAL A 37 -7.43 7.58 -14.16
C VAL A 37 -6.11 8.01 -14.77
N ASP A 38 -6.16 8.91 -15.74
CA ASP A 38 -4.98 9.37 -16.48
C ASP A 38 -4.25 10.47 -15.69
N HIS A 39 -3.64 10.06 -14.59
CA HIS A 39 -2.98 10.92 -13.61
C HIS A 39 -1.64 10.30 -13.19
N PRO A 40 -0.56 11.08 -12.95
CA PRO A 40 0.76 10.54 -12.65
C PRO A 40 0.84 9.76 -11.31
N SER A 41 -0.16 9.89 -10.44
CA SER A 41 -0.30 9.09 -9.21
C SER A 41 -0.91 7.71 -9.43
N PHE A 42 -1.37 7.39 -10.64
CA PHE A 42 -1.88 6.06 -11.00
C PHE A 42 -0.82 5.32 -11.79
N GLY A 43 -0.33 4.21 -11.23
CA GLY A 43 0.84 3.49 -11.75
C GLY A 43 0.65 3.07 -13.20
N ILE A 44 -0.55 2.56 -13.55
CA ILE A 44 -0.84 2.11 -14.91
C ILE A 44 -0.85 3.25 -15.93
N ALA A 45 -1.35 4.43 -15.54
CA ALA A 45 -1.35 5.61 -16.40
C ALA A 45 0.07 6.09 -16.67
N LEU A 46 0.90 6.11 -15.62
CA LEU A 46 2.30 6.47 -15.73
C LEU A 46 3.08 5.51 -16.64
N ILE A 47 2.89 4.20 -16.46
CA ILE A 47 3.52 3.16 -17.29
C ILE A 47 3.05 3.28 -18.76
N GLY A 48 1.75 3.39 -19.00
CA GLY A 48 1.20 3.53 -20.34
C GLY A 48 1.71 4.80 -21.05
N ARG A 49 1.74 5.93 -20.35
CA ARG A 49 2.27 7.20 -20.90
C ARG A 49 3.75 7.08 -21.23
N SER A 50 4.53 6.39 -20.40
CA SER A 50 5.96 6.15 -20.64
C SER A 50 6.18 5.30 -21.89
N LEU A 51 5.37 4.26 -22.11
CA LEU A 51 5.43 3.42 -23.32
C LEU A 51 5.07 4.21 -24.59
N VAL A 52 4.01 5.02 -24.55
CA VAL A 52 3.59 5.84 -25.71
C VAL A 52 4.61 6.92 -26.06
N ASP A 53 5.21 7.51 -25.04
CA ASP A 53 6.29 8.47 -25.18
C ASP A 53 7.55 7.81 -25.80
N ALA A 54 7.86 6.56 -25.44
CA ALA A 54 8.90 5.75 -26.07
C ALA A 54 8.54 5.18 -27.47
N GLY A 55 7.34 5.50 -27.97
CA GLY A 55 6.93 5.13 -29.32
C GLY A 55 6.25 3.77 -29.44
N PHE A 56 5.58 3.27 -28.40
CA PHE A 56 4.76 2.04 -28.44
C PHE A 56 3.26 2.32 -28.32
N ARG A 57 2.47 1.79 -29.25
CA ARG A 57 1.00 1.93 -29.28
C ARG A 57 0.43 1.14 -28.12
N THR A 58 -0.08 1.82 -27.11
CA THR A 58 -0.45 1.21 -25.83
C THR A 58 -1.85 1.60 -25.40
N GLY A 59 -2.69 0.61 -25.11
CA GLY A 59 -4.05 0.77 -24.60
C GLY A 59 -4.23 0.11 -23.23
N ILE A 60 -5.29 0.50 -22.50
CA ILE A 60 -5.57 0.01 -21.14
C ILE A 60 -6.96 -0.66 -21.08
N VAL A 61 -7.00 -1.91 -20.64
CA VAL A 61 -8.22 -2.61 -20.20
C VAL A 61 -8.30 -2.49 -18.68
N ALA A 62 -9.25 -1.70 -18.19
CA ALA A 62 -9.45 -1.45 -16.77
C ALA A 62 -10.64 -2.24 -16.23
N GLN A 63 -10.41 -3.04 -15.19
CA GLN A 63 -11.41 -3.86 -14.49
C GLN A 63 -12.27 -4.74 -15.43
N PRO A 64 -11.65 -5.61 -16.25
CA PRO A 64 -12.43 -6.50 -17.10
C PRO A 64 -13.28 -7.47 -16.26
N GLN A 65 -14.55 -7.63 -16.66
CA GLN A 65 -15.56 -8.44 -15.97
C GLN A 65 -15.87 -9.74 -16.70
N CYS A 66 -15.67 -9.79 -18.03
CA CYS A 66 -15.85 -10.99 -18.84
C CYS A 66 -14.72 -11.17 -19.86
N ASP A 67 -14.69 -12.33 -20.55
CA ASP A 67 -13.65 -12.64 -21.55
C ASP A 67 -13.60 -11.61 -22.68
N ASP A 68 -14.76 -11.05 -23.10
CA ASP A 68 -14.83 -10.07 -24.20
C ASP A 68 -14.16 -8.75 -23.84
N ASP A 69 -14.17 -8.34 -22.56
CA ASP A 69 -13.52 -7.11 -22.11
C ASP A 69 -11.99 -7.15 -22.33
N PHE A 70 -11.38 -8.34 -22.23
CA PHE A 70 -9.95 -8.51 -22.51
C PHE A 70 -9.62 -8.40 -24.01
N LEU A 71 -10.62 -8.57 -24.88
CA LEU A 71 -10.46 -8.65 -26.33
C LEU A 71 -10.89 -7.36 -27.04
N VAL A 72 -11.44 -6.37 -26.31
CA VAL A 72 -12.05 -5.15 -26.86
C VAL A 72 -11.13 -4.35 -27.79
N MET A 73 -9.82 -4.36 -27.54
CA MET A 73 -8.81 -3.69 -28.38
C MET A 73 -8.02 -4.66 -29.28
N GLY A 74 -8.36 -5.94 -29.26
CA GLY A 74 -7.68 -6.98 -30.02
C GLY A 74 -6.35 -7.45 -29.42
N ARG A 75 -5.64 -8.28 -30.18
CA ARG A 75 -4.36 -8.87 -29.78
C ARG A 75 -3.23 -7.85 -29.93
N PRO A 76 -2.39 -7.62 -28.90
CA PRO A 76 -1.21 -6.76 -29.04
C PRO A 76 -0.08 -7.47 -29.79
N ALA A 77 0.78 -6.69 -30.46
CA ALA A 77 1.89 -7.20 -31.26
C ALA A 77 3.06 -7.74 -30.41
N LEU A 78 3.34 -7.15 -29.25
CA LEU A 78 4.51 -7.48 -28.43
C LEU A 78 4.15 -8.27 -27.18
N PHE A 79 3.34 -7.71 -26.27
CA PHE A 79 3.01 -8.37 -25.00
C PHE A 79 1.77 -7.76 -24.31
N VAL A 80 1.29 -8.46 -23.28
CA VAL A 80 0.30 -7.95 -22.32
C VAL A 80 0.99 -7.65 -20.98
N GLY A 81 0.88 -6.42 -20.50
CA GLY A 81 1.25 -6.05 -19.13
C GLY A 81 0.06 -6.20 -18.19
N VAL A 82 0.23 -6.81 -17.02
CA VAL A 82 -0.86 -7.06 -16.06
C VAL A 82 -0.51 -6.48 -14.69
N SER A 83 -1.45 -5.73 -14.10
CA SER A 83 -1.35 -5.20 -12.74
C SER A 83 -2.67 -5.28 -11.98
N ALA A 84 -2.59 -5.45 -10.67
CA ALA A 84 -3.75 -5.37 -9.77
C ALA A 84 -4.22 -3.95 -9.47
N GLY A 85 -3.48 -2.94 -9.94
CA GLY A 85 -3.72 -1.52 -9.66
C GLY A 85 -2.71 -0.92 -8.69
N ASN A 86 -3.08 0.24 -8.14
CA ASN A 86 -2.30 1.04 -7.21
C ASN A 86 -2.10 0.39 -5.84
N ILE A 87 -2.94 -0.60 -5.49
CA ILE A 87 -2.93 -1.32 -4.22
C ILE A 87 -3.08 -2.83 -4.44
N ASP A 88 -2.60 -3.63 -3.50
CA ASP A 88 -2.81 -5.08 -3.49
C ASP A 88 -4.32 -5.41 -3.46
N SER A 89 -4.76 -6.36 -4.29
CA SER A 89 -6.19 -6.62 -4.48
C SER A 89 -6.86 -7.18 -3.22
N MET A 90 -6.14 -7.94 -2.40
CA MET A 90 -6.65 -8.47 -1.14
C MET A 90 -6.75 -7.37 -0.08
N LEU A 91 -5.75 -6.48 -0.05
CA LEU A 91 -5.72 -5.33 0.83
C LEU A 91 -6.83 -4.31 0.51
N ASN A 92 -7.12 -4.13 -0.78
CA ASN A 92 -8.23 -3.33 -1.25
C ASN A 92 -9.59 -3.94 -0.88
N HIS A 93 -9.72 -5.27 -0.95
CA HIS A 93 -11.00 -5.93 -0.73
C HIS A 93 -11.28 -6.22 0.75
N PHE A 94 -10.28 -6.39 1.60
CA PHE A 94 -10.47 -6.84 2.98
C PHE A 94 -9.77 -5.94 4.02
N THR A 95 -10.36 -5.85 5.21
CA THR A 95 -9.73 -5.24 6.39
C THR A 95 -8.69 -6.16 7.04
N ALA A 96 -7.94 -5.63 8.02
CA ALA A 96 -7.00 -6.40 8.84
C ALA A 96 -7.65 -7.61 9.54
N ALA A 97 -8.93 -7.48 9.91
CA ALA A 97 -9.76 -8.51 10.50
C ALA A 97 -10.42 -9.43 9.45
N ARG A 98 -9.94 -9.41 8.20
CA ARG A 98 -10.40 -10.27 7.08
C ARG A 98 -11.89 -10.07 6.73
N ARG A 99 -12.42 -8.87 6.96
CA ARG A 99 -13.80 -8.51 6.57
C ARG A 99 -13.82 -7.81 5.22
N PRO A 100 -14.75 -8.16 4.30
CA PRO A 100 -14.87 -7.45 3.03
C PRO A 100 -15.21 -5.97 3.23
N ARG A 101 -14.54 -5.09 2.48
CA ARG A 101 -14.85 -3.66 2.41
C ARG A 101 -16.07 -3.42 1.53
N ARG A 102 -16.92 -2.47 1.92
CA ARG A 102 -18.14 -2.12 1.15
C ARG A 102 -17.87 -1.27 -0.09
N GLN A 103 -16.74 -0.56 -0.12
CA GLN A 103 -16.36 0.34 -1.19
C GLN A 103 -14.97 0.01 -1.71
N ASP A 104 -14.78 0.25 -3.00
CA ASP A 104 -13.48 0.24 -3.67
C ASP A 104 -13.25 1.63 -4.27
N HIS A 105 -12.43 2.46 -3.61
CA HIS A 105 -12.19 3.85 -4.05
C HIS A 105 -11.54 3.96 -5.43
N TYR A 106 -10.91 2.88 -5.91
CA TYR A 106 -10.29 2.83 -7.22
C TYR A 106 -11.24 2.31 -8.31
N SER A 107 -12.48 1.99 -7.96
CA SER A 107 -13.52 1.57 -8.89
C SER A 107 -14.44 2.74 -9.28
N PRO A 108 -15.08 2.72 -10.47
CA PRO A 108 -16.07 3.73 -10.86
C PRO A 108 -17.20 3.82 -9.83
N GLY A 109 -17.48 5.03 -9.35
CA GLY A 109 -18.48 5.30 -8.32
C GLY A 109 -18.20 4.65 -6.96
N GLY A 110 -16.98 4.15 -6.70
CA GLY A 110 -16.66 3.48 -5.44
C GLY A 110 -17.17 2.03 -5.35
N LYS A 111 -17.64 1.45 -6.46
CA LYS A 111 -18.34 0.16 -6.48
C LYS A 111 -17.39 -1.00 -6.14
N ALA A 112 -17.68 -1.70 -5.04
CA ALA A 112 -16.96 -2.92 -4.68
C ALA A 112 -17.26 -4.10 -5.64
N GLY A 113 -16.35 -5.06 -5.69
CA GLY A 113 -16.50 -6.32 -6.43
C GLY A 113 -16.14 -6.28 -7.91
N LEU A 114 -15.67 -5.15 -8.44
CA LEU A 114 -15.17 -5.05 -9.83
C LEU A 114 -13.74 -5.59 -10.00
N ARG A 115 -12.96 -5.61 -8.92
CA ARG A 115 -11.63 -6.22 -8.88
C ARG A 115 -11.72 -7.60 -8.24
N PRO A 116 -11.24 -8.67 -8.89
CA PRO A 116 -11.19 -9.99 -8.27
C PRO A 116 -10.04 -10.08 -7.27
N ASP A 117 -10.20 -10.97 -6.29
CA ASP A 117 -9.13 -11.36 -5.38
C ASP A 117 -7.93 -11.93 -6.12
N ARG A 118 -6.73 -11.50 -5.75
CA ARG A 118 -5.45 -11.83 -6.41
C ARG A 118 -5.53 -11.52 -7.90
N ALA A 119 -5.95 -10.28 -8.21
CA ALA A 119 -6.25 -9.82 -9.55
C ALA A 119 -5.13 -10.13 -10.55
N SER A 120 -3.86 -10.00 -10.15
CA SER A 120 -2.71 -10.33 -11.02
C SER A 120 -2.75 -11.78 -11.51
N ILE A 121 -3.13 -12.74 -10.66
CA ILE A 121 -3.24 -14.17 -11.01
C ILE A 121 -4.44 -14.39 -11.95
N VAL A 122 -5.60 -13.84 -11.58
CA VAL A 122 -6.85 -14.01 -12.34
C VAL A 122 -6.68 -13.44 -13.75
N TYR A 123 -6.23 -12.20 -13.87
CA TYR A 123 -6.05 -11.53 -15.16
C TYR A 123 -4.99 -12.20 -16.02
N THR A 124 -3.85 -12.62 -15.44
CA THR A 124 -2.81 -13.34 -16.20
C THR A 124 -3.35 -14.66 -16.75
N ASN A 125 -4.07 -15.44 -15.95
CA ASN A 125 -4.64 -16.71 -16.40
C ASN A 125 -5.68 -16.51 -17.51
N THR A 126 -6.51 -15.48 -17.41
CA THR A 126 -7.48 -15.14 -18.45
C THR A 126 -6.78 -14.70 -19.74
N VAL A 127 -5.76 -13.85 -19.65
CA VAL A 127 -4.94 -13.45 -20.81
C VAL A 127 -4.30 -14.66 -21.47
N ARG A 128 -3.67 -15.57 -20.69
CA ARG A 128 -3.07 -16.82 -21.21
C ARG A 128 -4.09 -17.71 -21.93
N LYS A 129 -5.34 -17.76 -21.43
CA LYS A 129 -6.44 -18.52 -22.03
C LYS A 129 -6.86 -17.92 -23.38
N LEU A 130 -7.05 -16.60 -23.44
CA LEU A 130 -7.65 -15.91 -24.57
C LEU A 130 -6.64 -15.51 -25.65
N LEU A 131 -5.45 -15.05 -25.24
CA LEU A 131 -4.40 -14.52 -26.10
C LEU A 131 -3.20 -15.48 -26.13
N LYS A 132 -3.43 -16.70 -26.60
CA LYS A 132 -2.40 -17.76 -26.64
C LYS A 132 -1.12 -17.30 -27.35
N GLY A 133 0.03 -17.62 -26.75
CA GLY A 133 1.35 -17.29 -27.29
C GLY A 133 1.75 -15.82 -27.16
N VAL A 134 0.90 -14.93 -26.64
CA VAL A 134 1.34 -13.57 -26.28
C VAL A 134 2.14 -13.63 -24.98
N PRO A 135 3.33 -13.01 -24.92
CA PRO A 135 4.05 -12.82 -23.68
C PRO A 135 3.23 -12.05 -22.63
N VAL A 136 3.30 -12.46 -21.37
CA VAL A 136 2.62 -11.78 -20.26
C VAL A 136 3.65 -11.31 -19.22
N VAL A 137 3.66 -10.01 -18.94
CA VAL A 137 4.55 -9.36 -17.99
C VAL A 137 3.75 -8.85 -16.81
N LEU A 138 4.03 -9.35 -15.61
CA LEU A 138 3.42 -8.89 -14.37
C LEU A 138 4.12 -7.66 -13.81
N GLY A 139 3.35 -6.78 -13.15
CA GLY A 139 3.91 -5.64 -12.42
C GLY A 139 2.94 -5.02 -11.40
N GLY A 140 3.41 -3.97 -10.73
CA GLY A 140 2.68 -3.27 -9.68
C GLY A 140 2.95 -3.84 -8.28
N VAL A 141 2.28 -3.25 -7.28
CA VAL A 141 2.57 -3.51 -5.86
C VAL A 141 2.28 -4.97 -5.48
N GLU A 142 1.13 -5.53 -5.90
CA GLU A 142 0.77 -6.93 -5.61
C GLU A 142 1.82 -7.90 -6.16
N ALA A 143 2.20 -7.76 -7.43
CA ALA A 143 3.20 -8.62 -8.04
C ALA A 143 4.57 -8.45 -7.39
N SER A 144 4.99 -7.20 -7.17
CA SER A 144 6.27 -6.88 -6.54
C SER A 144 6.38 -7.55 -5.17
N LEU A 145 5.43 -7.31 -4.26
CA LEU A 145 5.49 -7.82 -2.89
C LEU A 145 5.17 -9.32 -2.77
N ARG A 146 4.85 -10.01 -3.88
CA ARG A 146 4.60 -11.47 -3.89
C ARG A 146 5.54 -12.21 -4.85
N ARG A 147 6.65 -11.58 -5.23
CA ARG A 147 7.60 -12.10 -6.23
C ARG A 147 8.39 -13.32 -5.77
N LEU A 148 8.52 -13.52 -4.46
CA LEU A 148 9.00 -14.75 -3.85
C LEU A 148 7.87 -15.42 -3.05
N ALA A 149 8.12 -16.62 -2.55
CA ALA A 149 7.22 -17.27 -1.63
C ALA A 149 6.98 -16.41 -0.38
N HIS A 150 5.72 -16.32 0.04
CA HIS A 150 5.27 -15.34 1.01
C HIS A 150 4.14 -15.91 1.88
N TRP A 151 3.94 -15.31 3.04
CA TRP A 151 2.76 -15.52 3.86
C TRP A 151 1.57 -14.74 3.30
N ASP A 152 0.43 -15.39 3.12
CA ASP A 152 -0.83 -14.74 2.75
C ASP A 152 -1.73 -14.63 3.98
N HIS A 153 -1.88 -13.42 4.53
CA HIS A 153 -2.67 -13.14 5.73
C HIS A 153 -4.13 -13.58 5.59
N TRP A 154 -4.72 -13.37 4.41
CA TRP A 154 -6.15 -13.63 4.18
C TRP A 154 -6.47 -15.13 4.11
N SER A 155 -5.66 -15.95 3.42
CA SER A 155 -5.83 -17.40 3.47
C SER A 155 -5.17 -18.05 4.69
N ASN A 156 -4.38 -17.31 5.46
CA ASN A 156 -3.61 -17.80 6.61
C ASN A 156 -2.73 -19.02 6.23
N THR A 157 -2.06 -18.93 5.08
CA THR A 157 -1.18 -19.98 4.55
C THR A 157 0.02 -19.38 3.83
N PHE A 158 1.09 -20.17 3.72
CA PHE A 158 2.18 -19.86 2.79
C PHE A 158 1.73 -20.08 1.34
N ARG A 159 2.21 -19.20 0.46
CA ARG A 159 2.02 -19.30 -0.99
C ARG A 159 3.36 -19.26 -1.70
N ARG A 160 3.41 -19.89 -2.88
CA ARG A 160 4.55 -19.76 -3.80
C ARG A 160 4.62 -18.33 -4.34
N SER A 161 5.70 -18.02 -5.07
CA SER A 161 5.78 -16.79 -5.85
C SER A 161 4.54 -16.63 -6.74
N ILE A 162 4.02 -15.41 -6.83
CA ILE A 162 2.92 -15.07 -7.73
C ILE A 162 3.28 -15.33 -9.20
N LEU A 163 4.56 -15.31 -9.56
CA LEU A 163 5.03 -15.66 -10.90
C LEU A 163 4.78 -17.16 -11.19
N ALA A 164 5.01 -18.03 -10.20
CA ALA A 164 4.71 -19.45 -10.32
C ALA A 164 3.20 -19.73 -10.38
N ASP A 165 2.40 -19.04 -9.54
CA ASP A 165 0.95 -19.24 -9.47
C ASP A 165 0.21 -18.71 -10.71
N SER A 166 0.64 -17.56 -11.24
CA SER A 166 0.05 -16.91 -12.42
C SER A 166 0.53 -17.49 -13.74
N LYS A 167 1.72 -18.12 -13.74
CA LYS A 167 2.43 -18.55 -14.95
C LYS A 167 2.68 -17.40 -15.94
N ALA A 168 2.91 -16.17 -15.47
CA ALA A 168 3.43 -15.10 -16.32
C ALA A 168 4.84 -15.45 -16.83
N ASP A 169 5.29 -14.80 -17.90
CA ASP A 169 6.64 -15.04 -18.45
C ASP A 169 7.71 -14.29 -17.67
N LEU A 170 7.41 -13.04 -17.28
CA LEU A 170 8.27 -12.17 -16.49
C LEU A 170 7.45 -11.42 -15.45
N LEU A 171 8.11 -11.01 -14.37
CA LEU A 171 7.56 -10.10 -13.36
C LEU A 171 8.52 -8.94 -13.17
N GLY A 172 8.10 -7.71 -13.45
CA GLY A 172 8.83 -6.50 -13.08
C GLY A 172 8.48 -6.08 -11.65
N PHE A 173 9.48 -5.93 -10.78
CA PHE A 173 9.28 -5.50 -9.40
C PHE A 173 9.81 -4.09 -9.15
N GLY A 174 9.18 -3.41 -8.19
CA GLY A 174 9.46 -2.03 -7.86
C GLY A 174 8.81 -1.03 -8.81
N MET A 175 9.44 0.13 -9.00
CA MET A 175 9.08 1.09 -10.04
C MET A 175 9.61 0.54 -11.38
N ALA A 176 8.69 0.14 -12.26
CA ALA A 176 8.97 -0.72 -13.41
C ALA A 176 9.10 0.01 -14.76
N GLU A 177 9.24 1.34 -14.76
CA GLU A 177 9.26 2.14 -15.99
C GLU A 177 10.43 1.76 -16.90
N GLN A 178 11.64 1.59 -16.37
CA GLN A 178 12.81 1.22 -17.19
C GLN A 178 12.69 -0.22 -17.69
N GLN A 179 12.25 -1.12 -16.84
CA GLN A 179 12.14 -2.55 -17.09
C GLN A 179 11.13 -2.81 -18.21
N ILE A 180 9.95 -2.19 -18.14
CA ILE A 180 8.92 -2.41 -19.16
C ILE A 180 9.32 -1.80 -20.51
N LEU A 181 10.06 -0.69 -20.51
CA LEU A 181 10.61 -0.08 -21.72
C LEU A 181 11.68 -0.98 -22.34
N GLU A 182 12.60 -1.51 -21.55
CA GLU A 182 13.63 -2.44 -22.01
C GLU A 182 13.02 -3.71 -22.60
N ILE A 183 12.04 -4.31 -21.90
CA ILE A 183 11.27 -5.46 -22.41
C ILE A 183 10.62 -5.11 -23.76
N ALA A 184 9.92 -3.97 -23.84
CA ALA A 184 9.25 -3.55 -25.08
C ALA A 184 10.23 -3.37 -26.25
N HIS A 185 11.37 -2.73 -26.02
CA HIS A 185 12.39 -2.53 -27.05
C HIS A 185 13.01 -3.83 -27.53
N ARG A 186 13.34 -4.75 -26.62
CA ARG A 186 13.97 -6.04 -26.95
C ARG A 186 13.00 -6.99 -27.67
N LEU A 187 11.74 -7.06 -27.23
CA LEU A 187 10.70 -7.80 -27.96
C LEU A 187 10.45 -7.23 -29.36
N ARG A 188 10.44 -5.90 -29.51
CA ARG A 188 10.33 -5.26 -30.84
C ARG A 188 11.53 -5.56 -31.73
N ALA A 189 12.72 -5.75 -31.15
CA ALA A 189 13.91 -6.17 -31.87
C ALA A 189 13.91 -7.67 -32.25
N GLY A 190 12.88 -8.43 -31.84
CA GLY A 190 12.71 -9.84 -32.18
C GLY A 190 13.30 -10.82 -31.17
N GLU A 191 13.77 -10.35 -30.01
CA GLU A 191 14.19 -11.25 -28.92
C GLU A 191 12.99 -11.98 -28.33
N ALA A 192 13.19 -13.24 -27.91
CA ALA A 192 12.12 -14.01 -27.28
C ALA A 192 12.02 -13.69 -25.78
N ILE A 193 10.79 -13.63 -25.26
CA ILE A 193 10.53 -13.31 -23.83
C ILE A 193 11.29 -14.22 -22.85
N LYS A 194 11.46 -15.50 -23.21
CA LYS A 194 12.17 -16.50 -22.39
C LYS A 194 13.67 -16.23 -22.23
N ASP A 195 14.25 -15.43 -23.14
CA ASP A 195 15.67 -15.14 -23.17
C ASP A 195 15.99 -13.82 -22.44
N LEU A 196 14.96 -13.04 -22.04
CA LEU A 196 15.09 -11.79 -21.29
C LEU A 196 15.35 -12.03 -19.79
N ASN A 197 16.34 -12.86 -19.47
CA ASN A 197 16.70 -13.25 -18.11
C ASN A 197 17.73 -12.31 -17.45
N ASP A 198 18.15 -11.26 -18.14
CA ASP A 198 19.22 -10.34 -17.79
C ASP A 198 18.76 -8.87 -17.62
N ILE A 199 17.46 -8.65 -17.47
CA ILE A 199 16.88 -7.33 -17.17
C ILE A 199 16.86 -7.13 -15.65
N ARG A 200 17.45 -6.04 -15.16
CA ARG A 200 17.42 -5.72 -13.71
C ARG A 200 16.00 -5.38 -13.25
N GLY A 201 15.68 -5.67 -12.00
CA GLY A 201 14.36 -5.41 -11.45
C GLY A 201 13.27 -6.36 -11.99
N THR A 202 13.66 -7.53 -12.50
CA THR A 202 12.71 -8.56 -12.95
C THR A 202 12.90 -9.89 -12.22
N CYS A 203 11.85 -10.70 -12.22
CA CYS A 203 11.89 -12.11 -11.84
C CYS A 203 11.43 -12.99 -13.00
N TRP A 204 12.00 -14.19 -13.08
CA TRP A 204 11.72 -15.19 -14.10
C TRP A 204 11.81 -16.61 -13.51
N MET A 205 11.27 -17.60 -14.21
CA MET A 205 11.25 -19.00 -13.77
C MET A 205 12.31 -19.82 -14.51
N ALA A 206 13.22 -20.46 -13.78
CA ALA A 206 14.22 -21.39 -14.32
C ALA A 206 13.84 -22.84 -14.03
N ASN A 207 14.22 -23.79 -14.90
CA ASN A 207 14.17 -25.21 -14.54
C ASN A 207 15.36 -25.57 -13.65
N SER A 208 15.20 -26.52 -12.72
CA SER A 208 16.28 -26.85 -11.77
C SER A 208 17.54 -27.44 -12.40
N ARG A 209 17.46 -27.86 -13.66
CA ARG A 209 18.58 -28.40 -14.46
C ARG A 209 19.33 -27.33 -15.25
N GLU A 210 18.78 -26.12 -15.34
CA GLU A 210 19.37 -25.03 -16.11
C GLU A 210 20.35 -24.24 -15.22
N ALA A 211 21.47 -23.84 -15.81
CA ALA A 211 22.37 -22.91 -15.14
C ALA A 211 21.72 -21.52 -15.08
N ILE A 212 21.62 -20.95 -13.89
CA ILE A 212 21.14 -19.57 -13.72
C ILE A 212 22.26 -18.62 -14.15
N PRO A 213 22.07 -17.68 -15.08
CA PRO A 213 23.10 -16.71 -15.42
C PRO A 213 23.30 -15.68 -14.30
N ASP A 214 24.49 -15.07 -14.24
CA ASP A 214 24.77 -13.87 -13.43
C ASP A 214 25.56 -12.87 -14.29
N PRO A 215 24.88 -12.16 -15.20
CA PRO A 215 25.53 -11.24 -16.14
C PRO A 215 26.19 -10.04 -15.43
N TRP A 216 25.85 -9.79 -14.17
CA TRP A 216 26.43 -8.70 -13.38
C TRP A 216 27.69 -9.10 -12.61
N ALA A 217 28.06 -10.40 -12.63
CA ALA A 217 29.22 -10.94 -11.92
C ALA A 217 29.27 -10.55 -10.43
N ARG A 218 28.11 -10.58 -9.76
CA ARG A 218 27.96 -10.23 -8.33
C ARG A 218 27.83 -11.46 -7.43
N GLY A 219 27.79 -12.64 -8.02
CA GLY A 219 27.42 -13.87 -7.36
C GLY A 219 25.90 -14.00 -7.19
N LYS A 220 25.51 -15.15 -6.64
CA LYS A 220 24.12 -15.50 -6.38
C LYS A 220 23.94 -15.77 -4.89
N VAL A 221 22.73 -15.61 -4.41
CA VAL A 221 22.35 -16.03 -3.07
C VAL A 221 21.06 -16.83 -3.14
N GLU A 222 21.01 -17.92 -2.37
CA GLU A 222 19.83 -18.76 -2.27
C GLU A 222 19.02 -18.39 -1.03
N THR A 223 17.69 -18.35 -1.17
CA THR A 223 16.78 -18.35 -0.02
C THR A 223 16.34 -19.78 0.26
N PRO A 224 15.85 -20.10 1.47
CA PRO A 224 15.13 -21.35 1.71
C PRO A 224 14.04 -21.60 0.67
N SER A 225 13.82 -22.87 0.34
CA SER A 225 12.81 -23.30 -0.62
C SER A 225 11.39 -23.02 -0.12
N PHE A 226 10.42 -22.98 -1.05
CA PHE A 226 9.00 -22.91 -0.65
C PHE A 226 8.62 -24.06 0.30
N GLU A 227 9.12 -25.26 0.01
CA GLU A 227 8.87 -26.45 0.79
C GLU A 227 9.38 -26.29 2.24
N GLU A 228 10.61 -25.81 2.42
CA GLU A 228 11.18 -25.53 3.75
C GLU A 228 10.37 -24.47 4.51
N ILE A 229 10.12 -23.30 3.91
CA ILE A 229 9.40 -22.22 4.62
C ILE A 229 7.96 -22.61 4.99
N SER A 230 7.35 -23.53 4.23
CA SER A 230 5.97 -23.96 4.47
C SER A 230 5.82 -24.83 5.71
N THR A 231 6.94 -25.38 6.20
CA THR A 231 7.01 -26.31 7.33
C THR A 231 7.83 -25.77 8.51
N ASP A 232 8.69 -24.78 8.26
CA ASP A 232 9.51 -24.12 9.27
C ASP A 232 9.44 -22.58 9.12
N THR A 233 8.84 -21.93 10.12
CA THR A 233 8.71 -20.46 10.12
C THR A 233 10.02 -19.73 10.41
N ALA A 234 11.03 -20.38 11.01
CA ALA A 234 12.37 -19.80 11.13
C ALA A 234 13.07 -19.71 9.77
N LYS A 235 12.83 -20.68 8.87
CA LYS A 235 13.26 -20.61 7.47
C LYS A 235 12.59 -19.48 6.70
N PHE A 236 11.32 -19.18 7.02
CA PHE A 236 10.67 -17.99 6.47
C PHE A 236 11.38 -16.70 6.90
N ALA A 237 11.72 -16.55 8.19
CA ALA A 237 12.47 -15.40 8.69
C ALA A 237 13.87 -15.28 8.04
N GLU A 238 14.58 -16.40 7.89
CA GLU A 238 15.88 -16.45 7.19
C GLU A 238 15.75 -15.96 5.74
N GLY A 239 14.75 -16.46 5.00
CA GLY A 239 14.49 -16.06 3.62
C GLY A 239 14.17 -14.58 3.46
N GLU A 240 13.33 -14.02 4.35
CA GLU A 240 12.98 -12.60 4.35
C GLU A 240 14.20 -11.70 4.69
N ARG A 241 15.09 -12.13 5.60
CA ARG A 241 16.36 -11.43 5.84
C ARG A 241 17.24 -11.42 4.60
N VAL A 242 17.45 -12.58 3.96
CA VAL A 242 18.24 -12.66 2.71
C VAL A 242 17.64 -11.73 1.68
N HIS A 243 16.34 -11.82 1.46
CA HIS A 243 15.61 -11.00 0.51
C HIS A 243 15.83 -9.49 0.74
N PHE A 244 15.69 -9.04 1.99
CA PHE A 244 15.87 -7.65 2.39
C PHE A 244 17.28 -7.12 2.09
N LEU A 245 18.33 -7.91 2.39
CA LEU A 245 19.72 -7.50 2.16
C LEU A 245 20.05 -7.30 0.66
N GLU A 246 19.30 -7.98 -0.21
CA GLU A 246 19.48 -7.94 -1.67
C GLU A 246 18.57 -6.92 -2.37
N GLN A 247 17.88 -6.06 -1.63
CA GLN A 247 17.03 -4.98 -2.19
C GLN A 247 17.79 -3.74 -2.64
N ASP A 248 19.11 -3.75 -2.58
CA ASP A 248 19.93 -2.60 -2.98
C ASP A 248 20.33 -2.68 -4.47
N PRO A 249 20.07 -1.66 -5.30
CA PRO A 249 20.48 -1.69 -6.69
C PRO A 249 22.00 -1.80 -6.91
N GLN A 250 22.83 -1.23 -6.05
CA GLN A 250 24.28 -1.23 -6.26
C GLN A 250 24.94 -2.53 -5.82
N ARG A 251 24.44 -3.14 -4.74
CA ARG A 251 25.06 -4.33 -4.13
C ARG A 251 24.28 -5.62 -4.37
N GLY A 252 22.99 -5.52 -4.67
CA GLY A 252 22.09 -6.66 -4.80
C GLY A 252 22.58 -7.67 -5.81
N ARG A 253 22.50 -8.93 -5.42
CA ARG A 253 22.85 -10.12 -6.18
C ARG A 253 21.62 -10.76 -6.81
N VAL A 254 21.85 -11.74 -7.66
CA VAL A 254 20.77 -12.62 -8.13
C VAL A 254 20.29 -13.46 -6.94
N VAL A 255 18.98 -13.40 -6.66
CA VAL A 255 18.35 -14.20 -5.60
C VAL A 255 17.64 -15.40 -6.22
N VAL A 256 17.90 -16.59 -5.70
CA VAL A 256 17.35 -17.85 -6.21
C VAL A 256 16.53 -18.50 -5.11
N GLN A 257 15.25 -18.78 -5.39
CA GLN A 257 14.38 -19.52 -4.49
C GLN A 257 13.94 -20.84 -5.12
N PRO A 258 14.33 -21.99 -4.55
CA PRO A 258 13.82 -23.29 -4.97
C PRO A 258 12.31 -23.43 -4.73
N THR A 259 11.60 -24.01 -5.70
CA THR A 259 10.16 -24.24 -5.63
C THR A 259 9.80 -25.50 -6.43
N GLY A 260 9.74 -26.64 -5.75
CA GLY A 260 9.62 -27.94 -6.40
C GLY A 260 10.78 -28.21 -7.38
N ALA A 261 10.47 -28.55 -8.64
CA ALA A 261 11.48 -28.84 -9.68
C ALA A 261 11.96 -27.60 -10.46
N ARG A 262 11.73 -26.39 -9.93
CA ARG A 262 12.03 -25.12 -10.58
C ARG A 262 12.65 -24.13 -9.59
N PHE A 263 13.17 -23.04 -10.12
CA PHE A 263 13.62 -21.89 -9.35
C PHE A 263 12.81 -20.66 -9.74
N VAL A 264 12.47 -19.83 -8.74
CA VAL A 264 12.16 -18.42 -8.97
C VAL A 264 13.47 -17.67 -8.88
N VAL A 265 13.84 -16.97 -9.94
CA VAL A 265 15.05 -16.15 -10.00
C VAL A 265 14.65 -14.69 -9.98
N GLN A 266 15.19 -13.93 -9.03
CA GLN A 266 15.07 -12.47 -8.96
C GLN A 266 16.40 -11.86 -9.34
N ASN A 267 16.41 -11.06 -10.41
CA ASN A 267 17.57 -10.28 -10.81
C ASN A 267 17.80 -9.11 -9.83
N PRO A 268 19.02 -8.54 -9.76
CA PRO A 268 19.30 -7.36 -8.95
C PRO A 268 18.28 -6.23 -9.22
N PRO A 269 17.85 -5.46 -8.20
CA PRO A 269 16.90 -4.36 -8.38
C PRO A 269 17.36 -3.38 -9.47
N ALA A 270 16.42 -2.73 -10.15
CA ALA A 270 16.76 -1.70 -11.13
C ALA A 270 17.43 -0.49 -10.45
N PRO A 271 18.36 0.20 -11.14
CA PRO A 271 18.88 1.48 -10.66
C PRO A 271 17.75 2.49 -10.40
N SER A 272 17.95 3.36 -9.41
CA SER A 272 17.08 4.50 -9.21
C SER A 272 17.13 5.46 -10.40
N LEU A 273 15.99 6.08 -10.71
CA LEU A 273 15.90 7.13 -11.71
C LEU A 273 16.69 8.37 -11.26
N ASP A 274 17.33 9.02 -12.21
CA ASP A 274 17.88 10.35 -12.00
C ASP A 274 16.79 11.43 -12.09
N GLU A 275 17.19 12.66 -11.77
CA GLU A 275 16.30 13.82 -11.76
C GLU A 275 15.68 14.09 -13.14
N THR A 276 16.46 13.94 -14.22
CA THR A 276 15.99 14.23 -15.58
C THR A 276 14.94 13.21 -16.03
N ALA A 277 15.18 11.93 -15.75
CA ALA A 277 14.23 10.87 -16.04
C ALA A 277 12.93 11.06 -15.24
N LEU A 278 13.02 11.42 -13.96
CA LEU A 278 11.84 11.61 -13.12
C LEU A 278 11.04 12.86 -13.55
N ASP A 279 11.71 13.97 -13.85
CA ASP A 279 11.09 15.18 -14.39
C ASP A 279 10.36 14.92 -15.71
N ARG A 280 10.97 14.13 -16.60
CA ARG A 280 10.37 13.71 -17.87
C ARG A 280 9.08 12.93 -17.66
N ILE A 281 9.12 11.91 -16.79
CA ILE A 281 7.95 11.05 -16.49
C ILE A 281 6.79 11.88 -15.94
N TYR A 282 7.02 12.70 -14.91
CA TYR A 282 5.96 13.54 -14.33
C TYR A 282 5.58 14.75 -15.21
N GLY A 283 6.38 15.02 -16.25
CA GLY A 283 6.13 16.03 -17.27
C GLY A 283 5.30 15.56 -18.46
N LEU A 284 5.00 14.25 -18.57
CA LEU A 284 4.18 13.70 -19.65
C LEU A 284 2.76 14.29 -19.65
N PRO A 285 2.06 14.30 -20.81
CA PRO A 285 0.78 14.98 -20.97
C PRO A 285 -0.39 14.19 -20.37
N TYR A 286 -0.49 14.19 -19.05
CA TYR A 286 -1.63 13.62 -18.31
C TYR A 286 -2.84 14.56 -18.38
N THR A 287 -4.03 14.00 -18.62
CA THR A 287 -5.28 14.77 -18.51
C THR A 287 -5.62 15.13 -17.07
N ARG A 288 -5.06 14.38 -16.09
CA ARG A 288 -5.35 14.47 -14.65
C ARG A 288 -6.82 14.27 -14.32
N ARG A 289 -7.51 13.48 -15.14
CA ARG A 289 -8.93 13.15 -15.01
C ARG A 289 -9.12 11.64 -15.12
N GLU A 290 -10.24 11.17 -14.59
CA GLU A 290 -10.76 9.86 -14.88
C GLU A 290 -11.11 9.73 -16.37
N HIS A 291 -11.04 8.51 -16.90
CA HIS A 291 -11.42 8.25 -18.28
C HIS A 291 -12.89 8.68 -18.54
N PRO A 292 -13.22 9.28 -19.71
CA PRO A 292 -14.56 9.79 -20.01
C PRO A 292 -15.70 8.76 -19.90
N ALA A 293 -15.39 7.46 -19.99
CA ALA A 293 -16.36 6.38 -19.81
C ALA A 293 -16.98 6.32 -18.39
N TYR A 294 -16.35 6.94 -17.38
CA TYR A 294 -16.77 6.85 -15.98
C TYR A 294 -17.70 8.00 -15.58
N VAL A 295 -19.00 7.83 -15.82
CA VAL A 295 -20.02 8.84 -15.48
C VAL A 295 -20.11 9.12 -13.97
N ALA A 296 -19.90 8.10 -13.14
CA ALA A 296 -19.97 8.22 -11.68
C ALA A 296 -18.68 8.74 -11.02
N GLY A 297 -17.65 9.06 -11.81
CA GLY A 297 -16.32 9.44 -11.33
C GLY A 297 -15.56 8.28 -10.66
N VAL A 298 -14.34 8.56 -10.20
CA VAL A 298 -13.49 7.61 -9.47
C VAL A 298 -13.06 8.26 -8.14
N PRO A 299 -13.54 7.79 -6.97
CA PRO A 299 -13.28 8.45 -5.69
C PRO A 299 -11.81 8.70 -5.37
N ALA A 300 -10.92 7.76 -5.76
CA ALA A 300 -9.48 7.90 -5.55
C ALA A 300 -8.88 9.14 -6.24
N LEU A 301 -9.47 9.65 -7.33
CA LEU A 301 -8.97 10.85 -8.01
C LEU A 301 -9.14 12.10 -7.15
N GLU A 302 -10.25 12.25 -6.44
CA GLU A 302 -10.52 13.44 -5.60
C GLU A 302 -9.41 13.66 -4.56
N THR A 303 -8.75 12.58 -4.16
CA THR A 303 -7.63 12.59 -3.23
C THR A 303 -6.32 13.16 -3.80
N VAL A 304 -6.08 12.97 -5.10
CA VAL A 304 -4.81 13.30 -5.76
C VAL A 304 -4.93 14.39 -6.81
N LYS A 305 -6.14 14.87 -7.10
CA LYS A 305 -6.45 15.81 -8.18
C LYS A 305 -5.51 17.03 -8.21
N ALA A 306 -5.31 17.65 -7.05
CA ALA A 306 -4.43 18.80 -6.86
C ALA A 306 -3.21 18.48 -5.98
N THR A 307 -2.62 17.29 -6.14
CA THR A 307 -1.38 16.90 -5.45
C THR A 307 -0.19 16.83 -6.40
N ILE A 308 1.02 17.00 -5.84
CA ILE A 308 2.27 16.97 -6.58
C ILE A 308 3.24 16.04 -5.87
N VAL A 309 3.71 15.01 -6.58
CA VAL A 309 4.77 14.12 -6.11
C VAL A 309 6.13 14.77 -6.37
N THR A 310 6.90 15.02 -5.32
CA THR A 310 8.21 15.70 -5.38
C THR A 310 9.37 14.71 -5.51
N HIS A 311 9.24 13.52 -4.93
CA HIS A 311 10.27 12.49 -4.93
C HIS A 311 9.67 11.09 -4.73
N ARG A 312 10.49 10.08 -4.96
CA ARG A 312 10.23 8.67 -4.62
C ARG A 312 11.32 8.13 -3.70
N GLY A 313 11.05 7.00 -3.07
CA GLY A 313 11.96 6.30 -2.17
C GLY A 313 11.92 6.85 -0.74
N CYS A 314 12.40 6.05 0.21
CA CYS A 314 12.31 6.38 1.63
C CYS A 314 13.52 5.87 2.43
N VAL A 315 14.29 6.79 3.00
CA VAL A 315 15.48 6.48 3.83
C VAL A 315 15.13 5.96 5.22
N ALA A 316 13.87 6.09 5.66
CA ALA A 316 13.44 5.68 6.99
C ALA A 316 13.44 4.16 7.18
N ASN A 317 13.22 3.39 6.12
CA ASN A 317 13.37 1.93 6.13
C ASN A 317 12.53 1.21 7.22
N CYS A 318 11.32 1.71 7.50
CA CYS A 318 10.43 1.12 8.51
C CYS A 318 10.11 -0.35 8.16
N ASN A 319 10.25 -1.26 9.13
CA ASN A 319 10.17 -2.71 8.90
C ASN A 319 8.80 -3.23 8.47
N PHE A 320 7.74 -2.44 8.67
CA PHE A 320 6.36 -2.75 8.30
C PHE A 320 5.93 -2.12 6.97
N CYS A 321 6.78 -1.28 6.37
CA CYS A 321 6.42 -0.45 5.22
C CYS A 321 6.89 -1.09 3.90
N SER A 322 6.02 -1.08 2.89
CA SER A 322 6.34 -1.59 1.55
C SER A 322 7.15 -0.63 0.68
N ILE A 323 7.28 0.64 1.07
CA ILE A 323 7.87 1.69 0.23
C ILE A 323 9.30 1.36 -0.17
N VAL A 324 10.13 0.83 0.73
CA VAL A 324 11.53 0.50 0.37
C VAL A 324 11.59 -0.63 -0.66
N TYR A 325 10.70 -1.62 -0.56
CA TYR A 325 10.63 -2.72 -1.52
C TYR A 325 10.08 -2.31 -2.87
N HIS A 326 9.24 -1.25 -2.92
CA HIS A 326 8.61 -0.80 -4.15
C HIS A 326 9.36 0.38 -4.81
N GLN A 327 9.79 1.37 -4.05
CA GLN A 327 10.43 2.60 -4.54
C GLN A 327 11.94 2.68 -4.25
N GLY A 328 12.47 1.77 -3.42
CA GLY A 328 13.87 1.81 -2.97
C GLY A 328 14.10 2.69 -1.75
N LYS A 329 15.28 2.53 -1.14
CA LYS A 329 15.74 3.32 0.01
C LYS A 329 16.29 4.69 -0.39
N GLU A 330 16.81 4.81 -1.62
CA GLU A 330 17.36 6.05 -2.14
C GLU A 330 16.26 7.07 -2.48
N ILE A 331 16.46 8.33 -2.08
CA ILE A 331 15.55 9.42 -2.46
C ILE A 331 15.82 9.82 -3.92
N GLN A 332 14.83 9.59 -4.77
CA GLN A 332 14.82 9.94 -6.18
C GLN A 332 14.06 11.25 -6.34
N ASN A 333 14.80 12.34 -6.56
CA ASN A 333 14.25 13.68 -6.53
C ASN A 333 13.88 14.17 -7.92
N ARG A 334 12.74 14.84 -8.03
CA ARG A 334 12.48 15.76 -9.14
C ARG A 334 13.25 17.06 -8.93
N SER A 335 13.42 17.83 -10.00
CA SER A 335 13.88 19.21 -9.87
C SER A 335 12.80 20.08 -9.26
N VAL A 336 13.20 21.14 -8.56
CA VAL A 336 12.27 22.17 -8.06
C VAL A 336 11.49 22.78 -9.24
N ASP A 337 12.15 22.99 -10.38
CA ASP A 337 11.51 23.55 -11.57
C ASP A 337 10.43 22.63 -12.14
N SER A 338 10.65 21.32 -12.18
CA SER A 338 9.61 20.39 -12.63
C SER A 338 8.40 20.40 -11.70
N VAL A 339 8.61 20.45 -10.39
CA VAL A 339 7.53 20.51 -9.38
C VAL A 339 6.73 21.81 -9.53
N VAL A 340 7.42 22.95 -9.70
CA VAL A 340 6.78 24.26 -9.90
C VAL A 340 6.01 24.30 -11.22
N LYS A 341 6.57 23.79 -12.32
CA LYS A 341 5.88 23.70 -13.62
C LYS A 341 4.61 22.85 -13.55
N GLU A 342 4.60 21.79 -12.75
CA GLU A 342 3.38 21.01 -12.54
C GLU A 342 2.32 21.79 -11.75
N ALA A 343 2.74 22.54 -10.72
CA ALA A 343 1.84 23.44 -9.99
C ALA A 343 1.24 24.52 -10.90
N GLU A 344 2.03 25.10 -11.81
CA GLU A 344 1.54 26.06 -12.81
C GLU A 344 0.47 25.43 -13.70
N ARG A 345 0.70 24.19 -14.20
CA ARG A 345 -0.31 23.46 -14.97
C ARG A 345 -1.59 23.21 -14.16
N ILE A 346 -1.47 22.74 -12.92
CA ILE A 346 -2.62 22.51 -12.03
C ILE A 346 -3.41 23.81 -11.83
N ALA A 347 -2.74 24.94 -11.67
CA ALA A 347 -3.38 26.25 -11.49
C ALA A 347 -4.22 26.70 -12.72
N THR A 348 -3.97 26.14 -13.90
CA THR A 348 -4.74 26.39 -15.13
C THR A 348 -5.90 25.42 -15.36
N LEU A 349 -6.01 24.34 -14.56
CA LEU A 349 -7.04 23.34 -14.77
C LEU A 349 -8.45 23.88 -14.47
N PRO A 350 -9.46 23.54 -15.28
CA PRO A 350 -10.85 23.88 -14.98
C PRO A 350 -11.27 23.36 -13.60
N GLY A 351 -11.89 24.23 -12.80
CA GLY A 351 -12.36 23.88 -11.46
C GLY A 351 -11.30 23.92 -10.36
N PHE A 352 -10.07 24.36 -10.65
CA PHE A 352 -9.07 24.59 -9.61
C PHE A 352 -9.51 25.72 -8.66
N ASN A 353 -9.61 25.42 -7.36
CA ASN A 353 -10.14 26.32 -6.35
C ASN A 353 -9.06 27.21 -5.68
N GLY A 354 -7.80 27.08 -6.10
CA GLY A 354 -6.66 27.75 -5.51
C GLY A 354 -5.90 26.94 -4.45
N THR A 355 -6.27 25.69 -4.19
CA THR A 355 -5.60 24.85 -3.18
C THR A 355 -4.85 23.69 -3.83
N ILE A 356 -3.53 23.66 -3.63
CA ILE A 356 -2.72 22.45 -3.84
C ILE A 356 -2.74 21.69 -2.52
N SER A 357 -3.40 20.52 -2.53
CA SER A 357 -3.73 19.78 -1.31
C SER A 357 -2.53 19.04 -0.74
N ASP A 358 -1.56 18.65 -1.56
CA ASP A 358 -0.33 18.01 -1.10
C ASP A 358 0.84 18.29 -2.05
N VAL A 359 2.00 18.59 -1.48
CA VAL A 359 3.29 18.66 -2.19
C VAL A 359 4.28 17.82 -1.40
N GLY A 360 4.53 16.60 -1.85
CA GLY A 360 5.22 15.62 -1.02
C GLY A 360 5.59 14.34 -1.74
N GLY A 361 5.79 13.28 -0.95
CA GLY A 361 6.23 11.96 -1.39
C GLY A 361 6.20 11.04 -0.17
N PRO A 362 6.99 9.96 -0.14
CA PRO A 362 7.23 9.22 1.10
C PRO A 362 7.83 10.11 2.20
N SER A 363 6.95 10.70 3.02
CA SER A 363 7.22 11.83 3.92
C SER A 363 7.73 13.08 3.19
N ALA A 364 6.98 14.18 3.25
CA ALA A 364 7.28 15.35 2.42
C ALA A 364 8.65 15.99 2.68
N ASN A 365 9.14 15.93 3.91
CA ASN A 365 10.44 16.50 4.29
C ASN A 365 11.66 15.65 3.90
N MET A 366 11.47 14.61 3.08
CA MET A 366 12.58 13.91 2.43
C MET A 366 12.96 14.50 1.07
N PHE A 367 12.15 15.41 0.51
CA PHE A 367 12.45 16.02 -0.77
C PHE A 367 13.81 16.72 -0.75
N ARG A 368 14.62 16.45 -1.79
CA ARG A 368 15.98 16.96 -2.02
C ARG A 368 17.06 16.41 -1.10
N MET A 369 16.72 15.49 -0.18
CA MET A 369 17.72 14.78 0.60
C MET A 369 18.61 13.90 -0.28
N LYS A 370 19.89 13.82 0.06
CA LYS A 370 20.92 13.10 -0.70
C LYS A 370 21.89 12.38 0.23
N CYS A 371 22.46 11.29 -0.24
CA CYS A 371 23.58 10.62 0.41
C CYS A 371 24.63 10.31 -0.65
N GLY A 372 25.76 11.03 -0.62
CA GLY A 372 26.82 10.87 -1.62
C GLY A 372 27.43 9.47 -1.68
N LYS A 373 27.30 8.67 -0.61
CA LYS A 373 27.77 7.28 -0.57
C LYS A 373 26.77 6.30 -1.19
N MET A 374 25.47 6.53 -0.99
CA MET A 374 24.43 5.57 -1.36
C MET A 374 24.38 5.33 -2.87
N ARG A 375 24.48 6.39 -3.67
CA ARG A 375 24.48 6.28 -5.14
C ARG A 375 25.68 5.48 -5.67
N LYS A 376 26.84 5.62 -5.04
CA LYS A 376 28.09 5.01 -5.52
C LYS A 376 28.29 3.57 -5.01
N PHE A 377 27.95 3.31 -3.76
CA PHE A 377 28.27 2.05 -3.07
C PHE A 377 27.04 1.26 -2.61
N GLY A 378 25.85 1.80 -2.82
CA GLY A 378 24.63 1.28 -2.22
C GLY A 378 24.41 1.79 -0.80
N SER A 379 23.22 1.51 -0.28
CA SER A 379 22.85 1.78 1.11
C SER A 379 23.74 1.01 2.08
N CYS A 380 23.96 1.55 3.27
CA CYS A 380 24.74 0.87 4.31
C CYS A 380 24.03 -0.41 4.79
N VAL A 381 24.78 -1.50 4.93
CA VAL A 381 24.24 -2.79 5.41
C VAL A 381 24.05 -2.80 6.93
N HIS A 382 24.98 -2.20 7.67
CA HIS A 382 25.02 -2.26 9.14
C HIS A 382 24.58 -0.96 9.82
N ARG A 383 23.89 -0.08 9.08
CA ARG A 383 23.42 1.19 9.62
C ARG A 383 22.14 1.65 8.94
N ASP A 384 21.13 1.92 9.74
CA ASP A 384 19.95 2.65 9.30
C ASP A 384 20.22 4.15 9.18
N CYS A 385 19.59 4.78 8.20
CA CYS A 385 19.89 6.17 7.85
C CYS A 385 19.41 7.14 8.93
N LEU A 386 18.32 6.80 9.62
CA LEU A 386 17.67 7.68 10.60
C LEU A 386 17.91 7.26 12.06
N LEU A 387 18.41 6.05 12.32
CA LEU A 387 18.55 5.50 13.67
C LEU A 387 19.98 5.11 14.04
N PRO A 388 20.35 5.17 15.34
CA PRO A 388 19.54 5.72 16.44
C PRO A 388 19.38 7.25 16.36
N THR A 389 20.22 7.91 15.57
CA THR A 389 20.11 9.31 15.20
C THR A 389 20.31 9.48 13.69
N PRO A 390 19.75 10.53 13.08
CA PRO A 390 19.95 10.80 11.66
C PRO A 390 21.43 10.83 11.27
N CYS A 391 21.78 10.11 10.21
CA CYS A 391 23.15 9.99 9.73
C CYS A 391 23.70 11.37 9.31
N PRO A 392 24.91 11.76 9.75
CA PRO A 392 25.49 13.04 9.36
C PRO A 392 25.89 13.10 7.88
N SER A 393 26.07 11.95 7.21
CA SER A 393 26.30 11.88 5.77
C SER A 393 25.01 11.98 4.93
N LEU A 394 23.84 12.04 5.57
CA LEU A 394 22.56 12.20 4.90
C LEU A 394 22.20 13.69 4.87
N GLU A 395 22.51 14.32 3.74
CA GLU A 395 22.29 15.74 3.50
C GLU A 395 20.81 16.08 3.59
N SER A 396 20.49 17.19 4.26
CA SER A 396 19.13 17.70 4.36
C SER A 396 18.72 18.36 3.04
N GLY A 397 17.45 18.21 2.67
CA GLY A 397 16.83 18.90 1.55
C GLY A 397 15.92 20.06 1.97
N ALA A 398 15.90 20.42 3.26
CA ALA A 398 14.93 21.35 3.84
C ALA A 398 14.89 22.72 3.14
N ASP A 399 16.05 23.30 2.81
CA ASP A 399 16.12 24.62 2.15
C ASP A 399 15.53 24.59 0.74
N GLU A 400 15.86 23.57 -0.04
CA GLU A 400 15.31 23.39 -1.39
C GLU A 400 13.81 23.05 -1.34
N ASN A 401 13.37 22.27 -0.33
CA ASN A 401 11.95 21.99 -0.11
C ASN A 401 11.16 23.26 0.21
N ILE A 402 11.64 24.10 1.14
CA ILE A 402 11.04 25.41 1.45
C ILE A 402 11.02 26.30 0.20
N THR A 403 12.11 26.30 -0.58
CA THR A 403 12.19 27.06 -1.84
C THR A 403 11.09 26.65 -2.81
N ALA A 404 10.89 25.33 -3.00
CA ALA A 404 9.82 24.82 -3.85
C ALA A 404 8.43 25.25 -3.34
N LEU A 405 8.14 25.06 -2.05
CA LEU A 405 6.88 25.43 -1.43
C LEU A 405 6.57 26.93 -1.55
N ARG A 406 7.58 27.79 -1.37
CA ARG A 406 7.46 29.24 -1.54
C ARG A 406 7.19 29.64 -2.99
N ARG A 407 7.90 29.03 -3.95
CA ARG A 407 7.68 29.28 -5.38
C ARG A 407 6.27 28.89 -5.81
N ILE A 408 5.80 27.71 -5.39
CA ILE A 408 4.45 27.24 -5.67
C ILE A 408 3.40 28.21 -5.09
N ARG A 409 3.60 28.68 -3.87
CA ARG A 409 2.71 29.66 -3.22
C ARG A 409 2.67 31.01 -3.95
N GLY A 410 3.71 31.35 -4.69
CA GLY A 410 3.78 32.58 -5.51
C GLY A 410 3.08 32.49 -6.86
N ILE A 411 2.60 31.31 -7.28
CA ILE A 411 1.92 31.13 -8.57
C ILE A 411 0.56 31.83 -8.55
N LYS A 412 0.26 32.61 -9.60
CA LYS A 412 -1.04 33.27 -9.76
C LYS A 412 -2.17 32.23 -9.75
N GLY A 413 -3.16 32.46 -8.89
CA GLY A 413 -4.30 31.56 -8.72
C GLY A 413 -4.14 30.56 -7.57
N VAL A 414 -2.91 30.30 -7.11
CA VAL A 414 -2.66 29.48 -5.91
C VAL A 414 -2.84 30.34 -4.65
N LYS A 415 -3.76 29.91 -3.78
CA LYS A 415 -4.08 30.52 -2.49
C LYS A 415 -3.44 29.75 -1.34
N HIS A 416 -3.41 28.42 -1.45
CA HIS A 416 -2.96 27.53 -0.39
C HIS A 416 -2.11 26.38 -0.97
N VAL A 417 -1.05 26.02 -0.24
CA VAL A 417 -0.15 24.92 -0.56
C VAL A 417 0.05 24.14 0.72
N PHE A 418 -0.41 22.91 0.76
CA PHE A 418 -0.37 22.09 1.97
C PHE A 418 0.53 20.87 1.83
N ILE A 419 0.94 20.35 2.98
CA ILE A 419 1.57 19.05 3.13
C ILE A 419 0.56 18.16 3.86
N GLN A 420 -0.20 17.37 3.10
CA GLN A 420 -1.11 16.37 3.67
C GLN A 420 -0.45 15.00 3.82
N SER A 421 0.68 14.77 3.15
CA SER A 421 1.50 13.54 3.22
C SER A 421 2.21 13.31 4.54
N GLY A 422 2.13 14.29 5.45
CA GLY A 422 2.80 14.26 6.73
C GLY A 422 4.32 14.41 6.59
N ILE A 423 4.95 14.59 7.73
CA ILE A 423 6.41 14.75 7.83
C ILE A 423 6.96 13.79 8.88
N ARG A 424 8.23 13.41 8.71
CA ARG A 424 8.99 12.68 9.71
C ARG A 424 9.43 13.67 10.77
N TYR A 425 8.95 13.47 11.99
CA TYR A 425 9.16 14.38 13.12
C TYR A 425 10.63 14.47 13.57
N ASP A 426 11.37 13.37 13.49
CA ASP A 426 12.82 13.33 13.76
C ASP A 426 13.62 14.11 12.71
N LEU A 427 13.25 14.00 11.44
CA LEU A 427 13.85 14.82 10.36
C LEU A 427 13.49 16.30 10.54
N ALA A 428 12.25 16.62 10.89
CA ALA A 428 11.83 17.99 11.14
C ALA A 428 12.58 18.62 12.33
N LEU A 429 12.81 17.86 13.41
CA LEU A 429 13.64 18.29 14.53
C LEU A 429 15.10 18.50 14.13
N ARG A 430 15.66 17.61 13.30
CA ARG A 430 17.02 17.74 12.77
C ARG A 430 17.17 18.99 11.89
N ASP A 431 16.21 19.23 11.01
CA ASP A 431 16.21 20.35 10.06
C ASP A 431 15.90 21.69 10.76
N GLY A 432 15.37 21.64 11.98
CA GLY A 432 15.37 22.74 12.94
C GLY A 432 14.19 23.71 12.83
N ASP A 433 14.29 24.75 13.65
CA ASP A 433 13.21 25.69 13.95
C ASP A 433 12.66 26.44 12.74
N ALA A 434 13.53 26.82 11.80
CA ALA A 434 13.13 27.56 10.61
C ALA A 434 12.19 26.73 9.71
N TYR A 435 12.47 25.42 9.58
CA TYR A 435 11.62 24.50 8.81
C TYR A 435 10.27 24.32 9.49
N ILE A 436 10.26 24.02 10.79
CA ILE A 436 9.02 23.82 11.55
C ILE A 436 8.15 25.08 11.55
N ASP A 437 8.75 26.26 11.70
CA ASP A 437 8.03 27.54 11.68
C ASP A 437 7.40 27.84 10.30
N GLU A 438 8.10 27.59 9.18
CA GLU A 438 7.54 27.76 7.83
C GLU A 438 6.37 26.79 7.60
N VAL A 439 6.54 25.50 7.94
CA VAL A 439 5.52 24.48 7.76
C VAL A 439 4.27 24.80 8.58
N ALA A 440 4.42 25.10 9.87
CA ALA A 440 3.29 25.46 10.74
C ALA A 440 2.58 26.73 10.25
N ARG A 441 3.32 27.73 9.76
CA ARG A 441 2.72 29.01 9.35
C ARG A 441 1.91 28.90 8.06
N TYR A 442 2.38 28.11 7.08
CA TYR A 442 1.86 28.15 5.71
C TYR A 442 1.37 26.82 5.15
N HIS A 443 1.90 25.68 5.61
CA HIS A 443 1.77 24.40 4.90
C HIS A 443 0.96 23.34 5.64
N VAL A 444 0.30 23.71 6.73
CA VAL A 444 -0.64 22.87 7.47
C VAL A 444 -2.04 23.48 7.42
N SER A 445 -2.99 22.76 6.81
CA SER A 445 -4.38 23.20 6.60
C SER A 445 -5.25 23.19 7.87
N GLY A 446 -4.71 22.68 8.98
CA GLY A 446 -5.39 22.58 10.27
C GLY A 446 -4.97 21.32 11.04
N ILE A 447 -4.61 20.25 10.33
CA ILE A 447 -4.13 19.00 10.94
C ILE A 447 -2.73 18.71 10.43
N MET A 448 -1.79 18.57 11.35
CA MET A 448 -0.48 17.99 11.09
C MET A 448 -0.55 16.48 11.26
N LYS A 449 -0.35 15.72 10.19
CA LYS A 449 -0.28 14.26 10.24
C LYS A 449 1.13 13.82 10.57
N VAL A 450 1.24 13.01 11.61
CA VAL A 450 2.49 12.40 12.03
C VAL A 450 2.22 11.01 12.57
N ALA A 451 3.20 10.14 12.37
CA ALA A 451 3.04 8.72 12.68
C ALA A 451 4.09 8.31 13.70
N PRO A 452 3.85 8.45 15.02
CA PRO A 452 4.71 7.83 16.02
C PRO A 452 4.66 6.30 15.96
N GLU A 453 3.55 5.71 15.51
CA GLU A 453 3.30 4.28 15.33
C GLU A 453 3.17 3.45 16.62
N SER A 454 3.95 3.75 17.64
CA SER A 454 3.88 3.15 18.97
C SER A 454 4.34 4.14 20.04
N THR A 455 4.02 3.85 21.29
CA THR A 455 4.53 4.57 22.47
C THR A 455 5.60 3.78 23.23
N ASP A 456 5.79 2.49 22.92
CA ASP A 456 6.79 1.61 23.51
C ASP A 456 8.06 1.60 22.64
N ASP A 457 9.20 2.00 23.25
CA ASP A 457 10.48 2.13 22.55
C ASP A 457 11.06 0.78 22.07
N ARG A 458 10.70 -0.36 22.70
CA ARG A 458 11.12 -1.69 22.24
C ARG A 458 10.37 -2.07 20.97
N VAL A 459 9.07 -1.79 20.91
CA VAL A 459 8.26 -1.99 19.70
C VAL A 459 8.74 -1.03 18.59
N LEU A 460 9.01 0.24 18.91
CA LEU A 460 9.55 1.20 17.95
C LEU A 460 10.89 0.75 17.36
N ALA A 461 11.78 0.13 18.15
CA ALA A 461 13.01 -0.46 17.65
C ALA A 461 12.75 -1.58 16.64
N LEU A 462 11.81 -2.49 16.92
CA LEU A 462 11.38 -3.55 15.98
C LEU A 462 10.74 -2.98 14.70
N MET A 463 10.09 -1.81 14.80
CA MET A 463 9.52 -1.10 13.66
C MET A 463 10.55 -0.32 12.82
N ASN A 464 11.80 -0.21 13.29
CA ASN A 464 12.81 0.70 12.77
C ASN A 464 12.34 2.18 12.83
N LYS A 465 11.87 2.59 14.01
CA LYS A 465 11.37 3.95 14.32
C LYS A 465 12.15 4.58 15.49
N PRO A 466 12.25 5.92 15.53
CA PRO A 466 12.88 6.62 16.66
C PRO A 466 11.98 6.55 17.90
N SER A 467 12.57 6.77 19.08
CA SER A 467 11.86 6.70 20.36
C SER A 467 10.65 7.63 20.44
N PHE A 468 9.69 7.28 21.30
CA PHE A 468 8.47 8.06 21.51
C PHE A 468 8.79 9.46 22.04
N ASP A 469 9.85 9.63 22.85
CA ASP A 469 10.32 10.94 23.32
C ASP A 469 10.68 11.89 22.17
N THR A 470 11.20 11.37 21.06
CA THR A 470 11.49 12.17 19.86
C THR A 470 10.21 12.78 19.29
N PHE A 471 9.11 12.01 19.26
CA PHE A 471 7.80 12.53 18.87
C PHE A 471 7.31 13.59 19.86
N LYS A 472 7.44 13.37 21.18
CA LYS A 472 7.00 14.34 22.20
C LYS A 472 7.70 15.69 22.08
N LYS A 473 9.01 15.67 21.80
CA LYS A 473 9.80 16.89 21.52
C LYS A 473 9.25 17.63 20.30
N PHE A 474 8.95 16.91 19.23
CA PHE A 474 8.35 17.50 18.03
C PHE A 474 6.94 18.07 18.30
N LYS A 475 6.07 17.33 18.99
CA LYS A 475 4.72 17.78 19.36
C LYS A 475 4.76 19.12 20.07
N LYS A 476 5.60 19.24 21.11
CA LYS A 476 5.80 20.50 21.86
C LYS A 476 6.31 21.63 20.97
N ARG A 477 7.31 21.34 20.12
CA ARG A 477 7.91 22.34 19.23
C ARG A 477 6.93 22.83 18.14
N PHE A 478 6.14 21.94 17.58
CA PHE A 478 5.11 22.26 16.59
C PHE A 478 3.99 23.10 17.20
N GLN A 479 3.49 22.72 18.38
CA GLN A 479 2.46 23.50 19.11
C GLN A 479 2.92 24.94 19.37
N LEU A 480 4.19 25.14 19.75
CA LEU A 480 4.77 26.48 19.90
C LEU A 480 4.79 27.25 18.58
N ALA A 481 5.17 26.59 17.48
CA ALA A 481 5.19 27.17 16.13
C ALA A 481 3.79 27.64 15.68
N SER A 482 2.78 26.77 15.86
CA SER A 482 1.39 27.06 15.52
C SER A 482 0.85 28.24 16.34
N LYS A 483 1.13 28.27 17.65
CA LYS A 483 0.76 29.39 18.54
C LYS A 483 1.42 30.69 18.10
N LYS A 484 2.74 30.68 17.80
CA LYS A 484 3.49 31.83 17.29
C LYS A 484 2.95 32.34 15.95
N ALA A 485 2.46 31.44 15.10
CA ALA A 485 1.85 31.79 13.82
C ALA A 485 0.37 32.21 13.92
N GLY A 486 -0.22 32.23 15.12
CA GLY A 486 -1.64 32.52 15.32
C GLY A 486 -2.58 31.50 14.68
N ARG A 487 -2.09 30.27 14.43
CA ARG A 487 -2.85 29.21 13.77
C ARG A 487 -3.50 28.29 14.81
N ARG A 488 -4.75 27.93 14.58
CA ARG A 488 -5.42 26.83 15.29
C ARG A 488 -5.16 25.54 14.52
N GLN A 489 -4.16 24.80 14.96
CA GLN A 489 -3.73 23.54 14.34
C GLN A 489 -3.68 22.44 15.39
N PHE A 490 -4.01 21.25 14.94
CA PHE A 490 -4.01 20.03 15.72
C PHE A 490 -3.05 19.02 15.12
N MET A 491 -2.72 18.00 15.89
CA MET A 491 -1.94 16.87 15.43
C MET A 491 -2.87 15.66 15.38
N THR A 492 -2.83 14.92 14.28
CA THR A 492 -3.45 13.59 14.23
C THR A 492 -2.31 12.59 14.22
N GLU A 493 -2.24 11.81 15.28
CA GLU A 493 -1.27 10.73 15.42
C GLU A 493 -1.79 9.44 14.82
N TYR A 494 -0.89 8.74 14.15
CA TYR A 494 -1.14 7.42 13.62
C TYR A 494 -0.39 6.37 14.44
N LEU A 495 -1.13 5.39 14.96
CA LEU A 495 -0.63 4.27 15.76
C LEU A 495 -1.03 2.93 15.13
N ILE A 496 -0.16 1.93 15.32
CA ILE A 496 -0.40 0.56 14.88
C ILE A 496 -0.63 -0.33 16.10
N ALA A 497 -1.81 -0.95 16.18
CA ALA A 497 -2.15 -1.96 17.18
C ALA A 497 -1.78 -3.37 16.69
N GLY A 498 -1.29 -4.23 17.58
CA GLY A 498 -0.98 -5.63 17.25
C GLY A 498 0.24 -5.83 16.35
N HIS A 499 1.17 -4.87 16.30
CA HIS A 499 2.48 -5.07 15.67
C HIS A 499 3.29 -6.14 16.45
N PRO A 500 4.12 -6.97 15.79
CA PRO A 500 5.01 -7.92 16.49
C PRO A 500 5.91 -7.25 17.52
N GLY A 501 5.88 -7.75 18.74
CA GLY A 501 6.52 -7.14 19.92
C GLY A 501 5.54 -6.43 20.84
N SER A 502 4.31 -6.13 20.38
CA SER A 502 3.24 -5.60 21.22
C SER A 502 2.48 -6.71 21.94
N SER A 503 2.16 -6.46 23.20
CA SER A 503 1.34 -7.32 24.07
C SER A 503 0.21 -6.52 24.71
N LEU A 504 -0.74 -7.19 25.38
CA LEU A 504 -1.78 -6.48 26.14
C LEU A 504 -1.18 -5.53 27.18
N ASN A 505 -0.12 -5.93 27.89
CA ASN A 505 0.56 -5.04 28.86
C ASN A 505 1.10 -3.78 28.16
N THR A 506 1.78 -3.97 27.03
CA THR A 506 2.32 -2.87 26.21
C THR A 506 1.21 -1.90 25.76
N MET A 507 0.05 -2.42 25.42
CA MET A 507 -1.08 -1.61 24.97
C MET A 507 -1.84 -0.92 26.11
N VAL A 508 -1.82 -1.49 27.33
CA VAL A 508 -2.32 -0.81 28.54
C VAL A 508 -1.41 0.37 28.89
N ASP A 509 -0.09 0.20 28.77
CA ASP A 509 0.87 1.28 28.95
C ASP A 509 0.71 2.34 27.86
N THR A 510 0.44 1.93 26.62
CA THR A 510 0.09 2.86 25.52
C THR A 510 -1.16 3.68 25.86
N ALA A 511 -2.24 3.05 26.34
CA ALA A 511 -3.45 3.78 26.74
C ALA A 511 -3.16 4.83 27.83
N SER A 512 -2.28 4.49 28.78
CA SER A 512 -1.84 5.42 29.83
C SER A 512 -1.00 6.56 29.27
N ALA A 513 -0.04 6.27 28.39
CA ALA A 513 0.81 7.28 27.76
C ALA A 513 0.00 8.27 26.92
N LEU A 514 -1.02 7.79 26.19
CA LEU A 514 -1.89 8.65 25.38
C LEU A 514 -2.69 9.61 26.26
N ARG A 515 -3.24 9.13 27.37
CA ARG A 515 -3.90 9.99 28.36
C ARG A 515 -2.94 11.04 28.91
N ASP A 516 -1.75 10.62 29.35
CA ASP A 516 -0.79 11.50 30.03
C ASP A 516 -0.22 12.58 29.11
N GLU A 517 -0.12 12.29 27.81
CA GLU A 517 0.34 13.22 26.78
C GLU A 517 -0.79 14.00 26.09
N ASP A 518 -2.04 13.88 26.57
CA ASP A 518 -3.24 14.48 25.99
C ASP A 518 -3.32 14.20 24.47
N MET A 519 -3.30 12.91 24.14
CA MET A 519 -3.38 12.37 22.79
C MET A 519 -4.66 11.58 22.62
N GLN A 520 -5.38 11.85 21.54
CA GLN A 520 -6.54 11.08 21.12
C GLN A 520 -6.35 10.76 19.64
N PRO A 521 -5.58 9.70 19.31
CA PRO A 521 -5.28 9.36 17.93
C PRO A 521 -6.57 9.06 17.16
N ASP A 522 -6.91 9.87 16.17
CA ASP A 522 -8.08 9.59 15.32
C ASP A 522 -7.85 8.33 14.47
N GLN A 523 -6.60 8.01 14.18
CA GLN A 523 -6.19 6.96 13.26
C GLN A 523 -5.46 5.83 13.99
N VAL A 524 -6.12 4.68 14.05
CA VAL A 524 -5.55 3.45 14.57
C VAL A 524 -5.68 2.38 13.50
N GLN A 525 -4.55 1.81 13.10
CA GLN A 525 -4.53 0.67 12.20
C GLN A 525 -4.15 -0.58 12.97
N GLU A 526 -4.90 -1.65 12.76
CA GLU A 526 -4.43 -2.97 13.15
C GLU A 526 -3.33 -3.40 12.18
N PHE A 527 -2.22 -3.92 12.71
CA PHE A 527 -1.11 -4.40 11.91
C PHE A 527 -1.59 -5.45 10.89
N ILE A 528 -1.36 -5.21 9.61
CA ILE A 528 -1.64 -6.19 8.56
C ILE A 528 -0.31 -6.82 8.15
N PRO A 529 -0.15 -8.14 8.26
CA PRO A 529 1.03 -8.84 7.75
C PRO A 529 1.08 -8.80 6.21
N ILE A 530 1.55 -7.68 5.66
CA ILE A 530 1.73 -7.49 4.22
C ILE A 530 2.96 -8.29 3.74
N PRO A 531 2.87 -9.02 2.63
CA PRO A 531 3.97 -9.81 2.07
C PRO A 531 5.30 -9.05 1.97
N MET A 532 6.41 -9.79 2.18
CA MET A 532 7.79 -9.33 1.99
C MET A 532 8.26 -8.18 2.88
N THR A 533 7.58 -7.92 3.99
CA THR A 533 8.03 -6.96 5.01
C THR A 533 8.69 -7.69 6.18
N ILE A 534 9.73 -7.10 6.76
CA ILE A 534 10.41 -7.64 7.96
C ILE A 534 9.41 -7.84 9.11
N SER A 535 8.46 -6.93 9.32
CA SER A 535 7.43 -7.11 10.35
C SER A 535 6.50 -8.29 10.07
N THR A 536 6.22 -8.63 8.81
CA THR A 536 5.50 -9.89 8.51
C THR A 536 6.33 -11.11 8.85
N ALA A 537 7.63 -11.09 8.58
CA ALA A 537 8.53 -12.16 9.00
C ALA A 537 8.52 -12.34 10.53
N MET A 538 8.57 -11.24 11.28
CA MET A 538 8.43 -11.24 12.75
C MET A 538 7.08 -11.82 13.19
N TYR A 539 5.98 -11.37 12.58
CA TYR A 539 4.63 -11.84 12.89
C TYR A 539 4.46 -13.35 12.67
N VAL A 540 4.98 -13.85 11.56
CA VAL A 540 4.81 -15.27 11.16
C VAL A 540 5.72 -16.16 11.99
N SER A 541 7.01 -15.80 12.14
CA SER A 541 7.99 -16.64 12.83
C SER A 541 7.96 -16.49 14.35
N GLY A 542 7.55 -15.34 14.88
CA GLY A 542 7.80 -14.99 16.28
C GLY A 542 9.29 -14.77 16.58
N LEU A 543 10.10 -14.44 15.57
CA LEU A 543 11.54 -14.21 15.68
C LEU A 543 11.91 -12.87 15.03
N ASP A 544 12.93 -12.20 15.54
CA ASP A 544 13.62 -11.14 14.82
C ASP A 544 14.43 -11.77 13.68
N PRO A 545 14.16 -11.46 12.39
CA PRO A 545 14.88 -12.07 11.27
C PRO A 545 16.39 -11.83 11.29
N PHE A 546 16.88 -10.78 11.95
CA PHE A 546 18.31 -10.43 11.99
C PHE A 546 19.07 -11.06 13.15
N THR A 547 18.43 -11.18 14.31
CA THR A 547 19.06 -11.70 15.54
C THR A 547 18.62 -13.11 15.89
N MET A 548 17.55 -13.58 15.25
CA MET A 548 16.85 -14.84 15.53
C MET A 548 16.35 -14.96 16.97
N GLN A 549 16.27 -13.85 17.71
CA GLN A 549 15.74 -13.84 19.06
C GLN A 549 14.20 -13.90 19.04
N PRO A 550 13.57 -14.59 20.02
CA PRO A 550 12.12 -14.64 20.12
C PRO A 550 11.48 -13.26 20.32
N ILE A 551 10.34 -13.04 19.67
CA ILE A 551 9.49 -11.86 19.79
C ILE A 551 8.08 -12.31 20.18
N GLU A 552 7.45 -11.59 21.08
CA GLU A 552 6.03 -11.79 21.43
C GLU A 552 5.12 -11.35 20.27
N VAL A 553 4.15 -12.18 19.89
CA VAL A 553 3.24 -11.88 18.78
C VAL A 553 1.80 -12.23 19.11
N SER A 554 0.94 -11.23 19.12
CA SER A 554 -0.51 -11.39 19.29
C SER A 554 -1.18 -11.77 17.98
N ARG A 555 -1.51 -13.06 17.81
CA ARG A 555 -2.17 -13.60 16.61
C ARG A 555 -3.69 -13.75 16.74
N GLY A 556 -4.21 -13.78 17.97
CA GLY A 556 -5.63 -13.97 18.23
C GLY A 556 -6.46 -12.71 17.93
N ASP A 557 -7.52 -12.86 17.14
CA ASP A 557 -8.38 -11.73 16.75
C ASP A 557 -9.02 -11.01 17.97
N ARG A 558 -9.35 -11.74 19.05
CA ARG A 558 -9.87 -11.14 20.30
C ARG A 558 -8.83 -10.27 20.99
N GLU A 559 -7.59 -10.74 21.07
CA GLU A 559 -6.50 -10.00 21.70
C GLU A 559 -6.14 -8.74 20.91
N ARG A 560 -6.04 -8.85 19.58
CA ARG A 560 -5.77 -7.71 18.69
C ARG A 560 -6.89 -6.65 18.77
N ARG A 561 -8.15 -7.06 18.88
CA ARG A 561 -9.26 -6.14 19.15
C ARG A 561 -9.14 -5.44 20.50
N MET A 562 -8.75 -6.16 21.56
CA MET A 562 -8.47 -5.54 22.87
C MET A 562 -7.33 -4.52 22.78
N GLN A 563 -6.25 -4.84 22.07
CA GLN A 563 -5.14 -3.91 21.84
C GLN A 563 -5.58 -2.63 21.14
N LYS A 564 -6.41 -2.75 20.09
CA LYS A 564 -6.99 -1.60 19.39
C LYS A 564 -7.91 -0.78 20.31
N ALA A 565 -8.79 -1.47 21.04
CA ALA A 565 -9.74 -0.84 21.96
C ALA A 565 -9.04 -0.03 23.07
N LEU A 566 -7.86 -0.47 23.52
CA LEU A 566 -7.05 0.26 24.51
C LEU A 566 -6.57 1.62 24.01
N ILE A 567 -6.27 1.77 22.71
CA ILE A 567 -5.88 3.09 22.15
C ILE A 567 -7.06 4.07 22.20
N HIS A 568 -8.29 3.57 22.05
CA HIS A 568 -9.53 4.34 22.14
C HIS A 568 -10.31 4.00 23.42
N SER A 569 -9.63 3.94 24.55
CA SER A 569 -10.21 3.42 25.81
C SER A 569 -11.42 4.20 26.30
N GLN A 570 -11.53 5.48 25.92
CA GLN A 570 -12.61 6.38 26.32
C GLN A 570 -13.90 6.18 25.52
N LYS A 571 -13.86 5.48 24.37
CA LYS A 571 -15.07 5.22 23.59
C LYS A 571 -15.99 4.26 24.37
N PRO A 572 -17.27 4.62 24.59
CA PRO A 572 -18.21 3.77 25.32
C PRO A 572 -18.29 2.34 24.78
N ASP A 573 -18.24 2.21 23.46
CA ASP A 573 -18.31 0.95 22.73
C ASP A 573 -17.15 0.00 23.05
N ASN A 574 -15.97 0.55 23.33
CA ASN A 574 -14.77 -0.21 23.70
C ASN A 574 -14.74 -0.66 25.16
N ARG A 575 -15.65 -0.17 26.02
CA ARG A 575 -15.59 -0.37 27.47
C ARG A 575 -15.45 -1.83 27.88
N LYS A 576 -16.21 -2.74 27.24
CA LYS A 576 -16.15 -4.19 27.54
C LYS A 576 -14.76 -4.76 27.26
N LEU A 577 -14.20 -4.46 26.09
CA LEU A 577 -12.88 -4.95 25.67
C LEU A 577 -11.75 -4.36 26.52
N VAL A 578 -11.86 -3.08 26.89
CA VAL A 578 -10.89 -2.42 27.77
C VAL A 578 -10.88 -3.07 29.16
N ILE A 579 -12.06 -3.28 29.77
CA ILE A 579 -12.15 -3.95 31.08
C ILE A 579 -11.57 -5.35 31.00
N GLU A 580 -11.91 -6.12 29.96
CA GLU A 580 -11.36 -7.46 29.75
C GLU A 580 -9.82 -7.44 29.66
N ALA A 581 -9.26 -6.48 28.92
CA ALA A 581 -7.82 -6.33 28.80
C ALA A 581 -7.15 -5.96 30.12
N LEU A 582 -7.74 -5.05 30.90
CA LEU A 582 -7.25 -4.65 32.23
C LEU A 582 -7.33 -5.81 33.25
N GLN A 583 -8.37 -6.64 33.18
CA GLN A 583 -8.47 -7.84 34.01
C GLN A 583 -7.37 -8.85 33.67
N LYS A 584 -7.15 -9.12 32.37
CA LYS A 584 -6.12 -10.07 31.89
C LYS A 584 -4.69 -9.62 32.24
N THR A 585 -4.46 -8.31 32.30
CA THR A 585 -3.15 -7.71 32.63
C THR A 585 -2.97 -7.41 34.12
N GLY A 586 -4.02 -7.60 34.93
CA GLY A 586 -3.99 -7.24 36.36
C GLY A 586 -3.94 -5.73 36.63
N ARG A 587 -4.34 -4.90 35.65
CA ARG A 587 -4.25 -3.43 35.67
C ARG A 587 -5.59 -2.73 35.89
N MET A 588 -6.47 -3.34 36.68
CA MET A 588 -7.77 -2.73 37.03
C MET A 588 -7.62 -1.41 37.80
N ASP A 589 -6.43 -1.10 38.34
CA ASP A 589 -6.09 0.21 38.92
C ASP A 589 -6.24 1.38 37.93
N LEU A 590 -6.19 1.09 36.62
CA LEU A 590 -6.31 2.08 35.55
C LEU A 590 -7.74 2.23 35.02
N ALA A 591 -8.69 1.36 35.42
CA ALA A 591 -10.03 1.33 34.84
C ALA A 591 -10.72 2.69 34.91
N ASP A 592 -10.76 3.31 36.09
CA ASP A 592 -11.40 4.62 36.26
C ASP A 592 -10.69 5.71 35.44
N LYS A 593 -9.36 5.68 35.40
CA LYS A 593 -8.56 6.69 34.67
C LYS A 593 -8.73 6.58 33.15
N LEU A 594 -8.88 5.37 32.62
CA LEU A 594 -8.95 5.13 31.18
C LEU A 594 -10.38 5.18 30.62
N LEU A 595 -11.38 4.84 31.44
CA LEU A 595 -12.80 4.83 31.06
C LEU A 595 -13.54 6.13 31.42
N HIS A 596 -13.08 6.84 32.46
CA HIS A 596 -13.74 8.05 32.99
C HIS A 596 -12.83 9.29 32.97
N GLY A 597 -11.61 9.16 32.43
CA GLY A 597 -10.74 10.31 32.16
C GLY A 597 -11.52 11.34 31.34
N ALA A 598 -11.66 12.54 31.89
CA ALA A 598 -12.52 13.59 31.38
C ALA A 598 -12.36 13.70 29.86
N VAL A 599 -13.49 13.77 29.16
CA VAL A 599 -13.55 14.33 27.82
C VAL A 599 -12.98 15.74 27.96
N GLY A 600 -11.67 15.89 27.75
CA GLY A 600 -11.12 17.18 27.40
C GLY A 600 -12.00 17.66 26.27
N SER A 601 -12.59 18.83 26.42
CA SER A 601 -13.56 19.44 25.50
C SER A 601 -12.93 19.79 24.15
N GLY A 602 -12.11 18.90 23.59
CA GLY A 602 -11.64 18.88 22.24
C GLY A 602 -12.77 18.40 21.33
N ASN A 603 -13.88 19.12 21.37
CA ASN A 603 -14.89 19.14 20.33
C ASN A 603 -14.31 19.79 19.06
N HIS A 604 -13.06 19.49 18.70
CA HIS A 604 -12.34 20.17 17.63
C HIS A 604 -12.89 19.80 16.25
N LEU A 605 -13.42 18.57 16.12
CA LEU A 605 -14.17 18.12 14.94
C LEU A 605 -15.55 18.76 14.87
N ASP A 606 -16.27 18.85 15.99
CA ASP A 606 -17.57 19.55 16.10
C ASP A 606 -17.44 21.06 15.83
N ASP A 607 -16.40 21.70 16.36
CA ASP A 607 -16.07 23.10 16.14
C ASP A 607 -15.65 23.38 14.70
N ARG A 608 -15.05 22.40 14.01
CA ARG A 608 -14.70 22.46 12.59
C ARG A 608 -15.92 22.24 11.68
N ALA A 609 -16.75 21.25 12.01
CA ALA A 609 -18.02 20.98 11.34
C ALA A 609 -18.95 22.20 11.41
N LYS A 610 -19.01 22.87 12.57
CA LYS A 610 -19.77 24.12 12.78
C LYS A 610 -19.22 25.33 12.01
N ARG A 611 -17.97 25.30 11.54
CA ARG A 611 -17.31 26.44 10.85
C ARG A 611 -17.17 26.25 9.33
N GLY A 612 -17.76 25.19 8.76
CA GLY A 612 -17.68 24.93 7.32
C GLY A 612 -16.26 24.61 6.82
N GLY A 613 -15.33 24.25 7.73
CA GLY A 613 -14.00 23.80 7.35
C GLY A 613 -14.10 22.39 6.77
N TYR A 614 -13.58 22.17 5.56
CA TYR A 614 -13.59 20.89 4.83
C TYR A 614 -13.56 19.67 5.77
N VAL A 615 -14.68 18.95 5.88
CA VAL A 615 -14.86 17.64 6.52
C VAL A 615 -14.57 16.52 5.50
N GLY A 616 -13.53 16.73 4.71
CA GLY A 616 -13.02 15.65 3.90
C GLY A 616 -12.35 14.62 4.82
N PRO A 617 -12.53 13.33 4.58
CA PRO A 617 -11.42 12.39 4.60
C PRO A 617 -10.09 12.75 5.26
N ALA A 618 -9.86 12.34 6.51
CA ALA A 618 -8.53 12.40 7.14
C ALA A 618 -7.47 11.49 6.43
N TYR A 619 -7.87 10.73 5.41
CA TYR A 619 -7.18 9.57 4.80
C TYR A 619 -5.98 9.89 3.87
N MET A 620 -5.63 11.17 3.73
CA MET A 620 -5.14 11.68 2.44
C MET A 620 -3.67 12.12 2.42
N ALA A 621 -2.75 11.31 2.95
CA ALA A 621 -1.42 11.07 2.33
C ALA A 621 -0.39 10.49 3.32
N GLY A 622 0.53 9.73 2.73
CA GLY A 622 1.32 8.68 3.35
C GLY A 622 1.02 7.41 2.55
N GLY A 623 2.03 6.82 1.92
CA GLY A 623 1.85 5.73 0.93
C GLY A 623 1.25 4.46 1.53
N SER A 624 -0.07 4.41 1.60
CA SER A 624 -0.96 3.25 1.59
C SER A 624 -2.37 3.80 1.81
N LEU A 625 -3.28 3.61 0.86
CA LEU A 625 -4.68 4.06 0.95
C LEU A 625 -5.51 3.26 1.98
N ASP A 626 -4.87 2.63 2.96
CA ASP A 626 -5.46 1.63 3.87
C ASP A 626 -6.26 2.21 5.04
N GLN A 627 -6.35 3.53 5.15
CA GLN A 627 -6.89 4.19 6.32
C GLN A 627 -8.22 4.88 6.00
N VAL A 628 -9.19 4.06 5.61
CA VAL A 628 -10.57 4.37 5.94
C VAL A 628 -10.71 4.03 7.42
N ILE A 629 -10.91 5.04 8.27
CA ILE A 629 -11.61 4.83 9.55
C ILE A 629 -12.91 4.18 9.11
N ASP A 630 -12.98 2.87 9.26
CA ASP A 630 -14.11 2.10 8.79
C ASP A 630 -15.28 2.50 9.69
N GLU A 631 -16.14 3.39 9.21
CA GLU A 631 -17.44 3.66 9.84
C GLU A 631 -18.21 2.35 10.03
N ASP A 632 -17.89 1.29 9.26
CA ASP A 632 -18.38 -0.05 9.51
C ASP A 632 -17.72 -0.67 10.75
N GLU A 633 -16.39 -0.56 10.98
CA GLU A 633 -15.77 -1.05 12.23
C GLU A 633 -16.28 -0.33 13.47
N ALA A 634 -16.56 0.98 13.38
CA ALA A 634 -17.18 1.73 14.48
C ALA A 634 -18.61 1.27 14.78
N LYS A 635 -19.38 0.84 13.77
CA LYS A 635 -20.74 0.29 13.93
C LYS A 635 -20.76 -1.19 14.33
N LEU A 636 -19.61 -1.86 14.26
CA LEU A 636 -19.48 -3.30 14.54
C LEU A 636 -19.30 -3.61 16.03
N ASP A 637 -19.11 -2.61 16.89
CA ASP A 637 -19.09 -2.79 18.34
C ASP A 637 -20.48 -3.09 18.94
N GLU A 638 -21.57 -2.88 18.18
CA GLU A 638 -22.94 -3.17 18.64
C GLU A 638 -23.35 -4.65 18.49
N HIS A 639 -22.61 -5.46 17.73
CA HIS A 639 -22.89 -6.88 17.56
C HIS A 639 -21.76 -7.73 18.13
N ASP A 640 -21.95 -8.20 19.37
CA ASP A 640 -21.14 -9.22 20.03
C ASP A 640 -21.01 -10.45 19.10
N GLY A 641 -19.96 -10.45 18.28
CA GLY A 641 -19.59 -11.53 17.39
C GLY A 641 -19.10 -12.73 18.19
N HIS A 642 -20.04 -13.51 18.71
CA HIS A 642 -19.78 -14.87 19.14
C HIS A 642 -19.59 -15.74 17.90
N PHE A 643 -18.34 -16.09 17.60
CA PHE A 643 -18.05 -17.35 16.90
C PHE A 643 -17.41 -18.31 17.90
N PRO A 644 -17.80 -19.60 17.85
CA PRO A 644 -17.64 -20.47 18.99
C PRO A 644 -16.20 -20.94 19.17
N GLU A 645 -15.81 -21.11 20.43
CA GLU A 645 -14.56 -21.75 20.83
C GLU A 645 -14.48 -23.20 20.34
N PRO A 646 -13.26 -23.80 20.27
CA PRO A 646 -13.06 -25.19 19.89
C PRO A 646 -13.67 -26.12 20.96
N GLY A 647 -14.93 -26.52 20.77
CA GLY A 647 -15.64 -27.42 21.69
C GLY A 647 -17.14 -27.62 21.41
N VAL A 648 -17.64 -27.18 20.24
CA VAL A 648 -19.09 -27.16 19.98
C VAL A 648 -19.67 -28.57 19.81
N GLU A 649 -20.72 -28.84 20.58
CA GLU A 649 -21.55 -30.04 20.47
C GLU A 649 -22.16 -30.14 19.05
N ASN A 650 -21.87 -31.25 18.34
CA ASN A 650 -22.40 -31.52 17.01
C ASN A 650 -23.67 -32.36 17.08
N VAL A 651 -24.68 -32.01 16.28
CA VAL A 651 -25.92 -32.79 16.13
C VAL A 651 -25.99 -33.40 14.73
N GLN A 652 -26.57 -34.58 14.63
CA GLN A 652 -26.77 -35.26 13.35
C GLN A 652 -28.15 -34.88 12.79
N LEU A 653 -28.16 -34.25 11.61
CA LEU A 653 -29.39 -33.94 10.87
C LEU A 653 -30.03 -35.24 10.36
N ALA A 654 -31.32 -35.19 10.00
CA ALA A 654 -32.07 -36.35 9.48
C ALA A 654 -31.45 -36.98 8.22
N CYS A 655 -30.63 -36.22 7.47
CA CYS A 655 -29.86 -36.72 6.33
C CYS A 655 -28.52 -37.40 6.72
N GLY A 656 -28.27 -37.61 8.01
CA GLY A 656 -27.05 -38.25 8.53
C GLY A 656 -25.84 -37.31 8.67
N THR A 657 -25.97 -36.02 8.35
CA THR A 657 -24.85 -35.04 8.41
C THR A 657 -24.68 -34.49 9.83
N LYS A 658 -23.45 -34.53 10.38
CA LYS A 658 -23.11 -33.87 11.65
C LYS A 658 -22.83 -32.39 11.41
N VAL A 659 -23.53 -31.51 12.12
CA VAL A 659 -23.33 -30.04 12.08
C VAL A 659 -23.31 -29.48 13.51
N PRO A 660 -22.67 -28.32 13.75
CA PRO A 660 -22.75 -27.62 15.03
C PRO A 660 -24.21 -27.35 15.43
N LYS A 661 -24.57 -27.65 16.68
CA LYS A 661 -25.96 -27.55 17.20
C LYS A 661 -26.63 -26.20 16.92
N HIS A 662 -25.89 -25.10 17.10
CA HIS A 662 -26.40 -23.74 16.86
C HIS A 662 -26.81 -23.49 15.40
N LEU A 663 -26.15 -24.13 14.41
CA LEU A 663 -26.52 -24.00 12.99
C LEU A 663 -27.77 -24.82 12.66
N ALA A 664 -27.91 -26.01 13.27
CA ALA A 664 -29.12 -26.82 13.13
C ALA A 664 -30.35 -26.11 13.74
N GLU A 665 -30.18 -25.45 14.88
CA GLU A 665 -31.21 -24.67 15.55
C GLU A 665 -31.57 -23.40 14.76
N ALA A 666 -30.59 -22.72 14.18
CA ALA A 666 -30.82 -21.55 13.32
C ALA A 666 -31.61 -21.92 12.04
N ALA A 667 -31.34 -23.09 11.45
CA ALA A 667 -32.09 -23.59 10.30
C ALA A 667 -33.58 -23.87 10.64
N LYS A 668 -33.85 -24.41 11.84
CA LYS A 668 -35.24 -24.65 12.33
C LYS A 668 -36.03 -23.37 12.56
N LYS A 669 -35.35 -22.23 12.80
CA LYS A 669 -35.97 -20.91 13.00
C LYS A 669 -36.33 -20.18 11.69
N GLY A 670 -36.20 -20.83 10.53
CA GLY A 670 -36.89 -20.41 9.29
C GLY A 670 -36.16 -19.42 8.38
N GLY A 671 -34.82 -19.30 8.45
CA GLY A 671 -34.07 -18.34 7.62
C GLY A 671 -33.29 -18.92 6.43
N PHE A 672 -33.05 -20.24 6.37
CA PHE A 672 -32.09 -20.82 5.42
C PHE A 672 -32.44 -22.27 5.06
N ASN A 673 -32.26 -22.65 3.78
CA ASN A 673 -32.34 -24.04 3.34
C ASN A 673 -30.94 -24.63 3.19
N ALA A 674 -30.64 -25.71 3.92
CA ALA A 674 -29.46 -26.53 3.67
C ALA A 674 -29.75 -27.46 2.49
N SER A 675 -29.04 -27.29 1.36
CA SER A 675 -29.10 -28.23 0.24
C SER A 675 -27.71 -28.67 -0.17
N TRP A 676 -27.56 -29.96 -0.51
CA TRP A 676 -26.29 -30.57 -0.89
C TRP A 676 -26.26 -30.84 -2.40
N LYS A 677 -25.19 -30.42 -3.09
CA LYS A 677 -24.88 -30.85 -4.46
C LYS A 677 -23.66 -31.77 -4.44
N GLY A 678 -23.83 -32.98 -4.98
CA GLY A 678 -22.86 -34.06 -4.88
C GLY A 678 -21.63 -33.94 -5.77
N LYS A 679 -20.53 -34.49 -5.22
CA LYS A 679 -19.15 -34.74 -5.71
C LYS A 679 -18.02 -34.04 -4.96
N LYS A 680 -18.27 -33.05 -4.09
CA LYS A 680 -17.21 -32.36 -3.32
C LYS A 680 -17.40 -32.28 -1.80
N ASN A 681 -18.38 -32.95 -1.21
CA ASN A 681 -18.65 -32.92 0.25
C ASN A 681 -18.70 -31.51 0.86
N THR A 682 -19.16 -30.50 0.12
CA THR A 682 -19.34 -29.13 0.63
C THR A 682 -20.83 -28.85 0.82
N ALA A 683 -21.26 -28.58 2.05
CA ALA A 683 -22.58 -28.02 2.33
C ALA A 683 -22.58 -26.50 2.05
N THR A 684 -23.62 -25.98 1.41
CA THR A 684 -23.79 -24.53 1.20
C THR A 684 -25.11 -24.08 1.83
N ILE A 685 -25.06 -23.07 2.70
CA ILE A 685 -26.24 -22.41 3.25
C ILE A 685 -26.62 -21.31 2.27
N LYS A 686 -27.84 -21.35 1.71
CA LYS A 686 -28.34 -20.30 0.83
C LYS A 686 -29.48 -19.53 1.49
N PRO A 687 -29.52 -18.19 1.37
CA PRO A 687 -30.70 -17.39 1.71
C PRO A 687 -31.90 -17.85 0.88
N HIS A 688 -33.10 -17.72 1.44
CA HIS A 688 -34.34 -18.09 0.77
C HIS A 688 -34.52 -17.23 -0.51
N GLN A 689 -34.33 -17.81 -1.70
CA GLN A 689 -34.70 -17.13 -2.95
C GLN A 689 -36.20 -17.34 -3.18
N GLY A 690 -37.00 -16.28 -3.05
CA GLY A 690 -38.41 -16.29 -3.42
C GLY A 690 -38.57 -16.63 -4.90
N ARG A 691 -39.45 -17.58 -5.22
CA ARG A 691 -39.83 -17.87 -6.61
C ARG A 691 -40.65 -16.69 -7.15
N ASN A 692 -40.22 -16.07 -8.24
CA ASN A 692 -41.09 -15.19 -9.02
C ASN A 692 -42.28 -16.00 -9.56
N PRO A 693 -43.50 -15.45 -9.58
CA PRO A 693 -44.65 -16.12 -10.18
C PRO A 693 -44.47 -16.22 -11.71
N PRO A 694 -45.06 -17.24 -12.37
CA PRO A 694 -44.90 -17.45 -13.80
C PRO A 694 -45.52 -16.29 -14.59
N ARG A 695 -44.76 -15.69 -15.51
CA ARG A 695 -45.32 -14.85 -16.57
C ARG A 695 -46.05 -15.77 -17.56
N ARG A 696 -47.28 -15.39 -17.91
CA ARG A 696 -48.21 -16.08 -18.79
C ARG A 696 -47.63 -16.38 -20.16
#